data_AF-A0A9P8KJ59-F1
#
_entry.id   AF-A0A9P8KJ59-F1
#
_cell.length_a   1.000
_cell.length_b   1.000
_cell.length_c   1.000
_cell.angle_alpha   90.00
_cell.angle_beta   90.00
_cell.angle_gamma   90.00
#
_symmetry.space_group_name_H-M   'P 1'
#
loop_
_entity.id
_entity.type
_entity.pdbx_description
1 polymer ?
#
loop_
_entity_poly.entity_id
_entity_poly.type
_entity_poly.pdbx_seq_one_letter_code
_entity_poly.pdbx_strand_id
1 'polypeptide(L)'
;MAPHAEINPQDITERARRDLLQLLEGVPGKKNLVIEKSLAGPIGLLVKFSTLQEYGVDKVFYVENRNVDDSQRNIVFLARGEKPKDVQLIAEQISQIRQESKVDHDFSVFWVPRRTLVSDRILEENGVLGEVTIGECPLFLIPLEPDLLSLELEDAFCDLYLRKDPTSIFLTATALMRLQRSTGLFPRILGKGDNAKKLADLLIRMRSEEEVSASSATSKSPSTFGLTPSAVVENVIIIDREIDFFTPLMTQLTYEGLIDEVFGVRNNSTEVDTSIVGAAPQQQKPQGAAAAAGNSTQAATKRKIVLDSSDKLYPQLRDCNFAVVGPLLNRTARRLQADYESRHKTDQSISDLKTFVAKLPSYQAEQASLKIHTSMAEEIMKTTRSEIFGRVLEVQQNFAAGADPNSMNDNLEELIARDVPLSTILRLLSLESCVGGGIRPRELENLKRQVMYAYGHQHLITFAALEKMGLVTTRQSNTGYLNPMGGVNSGNTDYNAVRKTLKLFVDEVDEQEPTDVSYVFSGYAPLSVRLVQCVLQKQLLARLSNPRSSSTPNANASVASATSNTQAAGWKGFEDVLQRIKGATVDEVQKGSSAEASAARQTLRGGSGGGTKTTIVVFLGGVTFAEVAALRFMGEQLGEKKKIVIVTTGMLSGDAAVEAAMEKRAWGRK
;
A
#
# COMPACT_ATOMS: atom_id res chain seq x y z
N MET A 1 -18.95 29.77 5.81
CA MET A 1 -17.72 28.95 5.66
C MET A 1 -18.12 27.51 5.84
N ALA A 2 -17.84 26.62 4.89
CA ALA A 2 -18.08 25.20 5.09
C ALA A 2 -17.16 24.68 6.22
N PRO A 3 -17.67 23.86 7.15
CA PRO A 3 -16.81 23.16 8.11
C PRO A 3 -15.77 22.31 7.36
N HIS A 4 -14.57 22.15 7.93
CA HIS A 4 -13.60 21.18 7.40
C HIS A 4 -14.28 19.81 7.38
N ALA A 5 -14.36 19.21 6.19
CA ALA A 5 -15.02 17.94 5.97
C ALA A 5 -14.16 16.79 6.50
N GLU A 6 -14.80 15.69 6.89
CA GLU A 6 -14.09 14.42 7.08
C GLU A 6 -13.35 14.04 5.79
N ILE A 7 -12.27 13.27 5.91
CA ILE A 7 -11.62 12.68 4.74
C ILE A 7 -12.62 11.69 4.15
N ASN A 8 -13.32 12.10 3.09
CA ASN A 8 -14.26 11.26 2.37
C ASN A 8 -13.58 10.75 1.09
N PRO A 9 -13.29 9.44 1.00
CA PRO A 9 -12.67 8.85 -0.18
C PRO A 9 -13.49 9.03 -1.46
N GLN A 10 -14.83 9.06 -1.37
CA GLN A 10 -15.68 9.29 -2.54
C GLN A 10 -15.42 10.65 -3.19
N ASP A 11 -15.17 11.69 -2.39
CA ASP A 11 -14.87 13.03 -2.91
C ASP A 11 -13.53 13.07 -3.66
N ILE A 12 -12.57 12.24 -3.24
CA ILE A 12 -11.28 12.07 -3.91
C ILE A 12 -11.51 11.38 -5.26
N THR A 13 -12.25 10.28 -5.28
CA THR A 13 -12.58 9.53 -6.51
C THR A 13 -13.36 10.38 -7.51
N GLU A 14 -14.42 11.07 -7.08
CA GLU A 14 -15.23 11.89 -7.98
C GLU A 14 -14.45 13.10 -8.51
N ARG A 15 -13.57 13.71 -7.72
CA ARG A 15 -12.68 14.76 -8.22
C ARG A 15 -11.74 14.23 -9.29
N ALA A 16 -11.05 13.12 -9.02
CA ALA A 16 -10.14 12.50 -9.96
C ALA A 16 -10.83 12.07 -11.27
N ARG A 17 -12.03 11.47 -11.15
CA ARG A 17 -12.88 11.12 -12.30
C ARG A 17 -13.23 12.36 -13.10
N ARG A 18 -13.72 13.42 -12.45
CA ARG A 18 -14.10 14.66 -13.14
C ARG A 18 -12.91 15.31 -13.85
N ASP A 19 -11.76 15.41 -13.19
CA ASP A 19 -10.56 16.03 -13.76
C ASP A 19 -10.10 15.26 -15.02
N LEU A 20 -10.13 13.92 -15.00
CA LEU A 20 -9.82 13.08 -16.16
C LEU A 20 -10.84 13.26 -17.29
N LEU A 21 -12.14 13.20 -16.98
CA LEU A 21 -13.20 13.32 -17.98
C LEU A 21 -13.21 14.71 -18.63
N GLN A 22 -12.90 15.76 -17.88
CA GLN A 22 -12.78 17.13 -18.41
C GLN A 22 -11.63 17.27 -19.41
N LEU A 23 -10.49 16.60 -19.18
CA LEU A 23 -9.39 16.56 -20.15
C LEU A 23 -9.81 15.86 -21.44
N LEU A 24 -10.54 14.74 -21.32
CA LEU A 24 -11.06 14.03 -22.49
C LEU A 24 -12.09 14.89 -23.23
N GLU A 25 -12.99 15.58 -22.55
CA GLU A 25 -13.94 16.51 -23.16
C GLU A 25 -13.24 17.64 -23.93
N GLY A 26 -12.09 18.11 -23.44
CA GLY A 26 -11.26 19.11 -24.10
C GLY A 26 -10.68 18.68 -25.46
N VAL A 27 -10.68 17.39 -25.79
CA VAL A 27 -10.30 16.86 -27.10
C VAL A 27 -11.57 16.53 -27.90
N PRO A 28 -12.05 17.40 -28.80
CA PRO A 28 -13.33 17.22 -29.45
C PRO A 28 -13.31 16.05 -30.45
N GLY A 29 -14.42 15.31 -30.52
CA GLY A 29 -14.61 14.19 -31.44
C GLY A 29 -14.15 12.83 -30.87
N LYS A 30 -14.20 11.80 -31.72
CA LYS A 30 -13.73 10.46 -31.36
C LYS A 30 -12.21 10.43 -31.22
N LYS A 31 -11.70 9.61 -30.31
CA LYS A 31 -10.27 9.51 -30.00
C LYS A 31 -9.84 8.09 -29.65
N ASN A 32 -8.61 7.75 -30.01
CA ASN A 32 -7.91 6.59 -29.48
C ASN A 32 -7.18 7.01 -28.19
N LEU A 33 -7.32 6.21 -27.14
CA LEU A 33 -6.67 6.45 -25.85
C LEU A 33 -5.50 5.48 -25.68
N VAL A 34 -4.30 6.00 -25.45
CA VAL A 34 -3.07 5.22 -25.25
C VAL A 34 -2.62 5.42 -23.81
N ILE A 35 -2.67 4.38 -22.99
CA ILE A 35 -2.42 4.47 -21.54
C ILE A 35 -1.15 3.72 -21.18
N GLU A 36 -0.33 4.27 -20.27
CA GLU A 36 0.74 3.49 -19.61
C GLU A 36 0.14 2.26 -18.92
N LYS A 37 0.70 1.06 -19.12
CA LYS A 37 0.15 -0.18 -18.57
C LYS A 37 -0.02 -0.15 -17.05
N SER A 38 0.96 0.44 -16.33
CA SER A 38 0.90 0.54 -14.87
C SER A 38 -0.22 1.48 -14.36
N LEU A 39 -0.72 2.36 -15.23
CA LEU A 39 -1.77 3.32 -14.92
C LEU A 39 -3.18 2.81 -15.29
N ALA A 40 -3.28 1.79 -16.15
CA ALA A 40 -4.56 1.24 -16.59
C ALA A 40 -5.42 0.69 -15.45
N GLY A 41 -4.81 -0.07 -14.53
CA GLY A 41 -5.47 -0.58 -13.32
C GLY A 41 -5.98 0.55 -12.41
N PRO A 42 -5.12 1.48 -11.99
CA PRO A 42 -5.49 2.70 -11.25
C PRO A 42 -6.65 3.49 -11.87
N ILE A 43 -6.64 3.70 -13.19
CA ILE A 43 -7.73 4.40 -13.89
C ILE A 43 -9.02 3.59 -13.86
N GLY A 44 -8.92 2.26 -13.97
CA GLY A 44 -10.06 1.35 -13.85
C GLY A 44 -10.78 1.39 -12.50
N LEU A 45 -10.10 1.81 -11.42
CA LEU A 45 -10.71 2.06 -10.12
C LEU A 45 -11.57 3.34 -10.11
N LEU A 46 -11.27 4.30 -10.99
CA LEU A 46 -11.94 5.60 -11.04
C LEU A 46 -13.09 5.61 -12.05
N VAL A 47 -12.88 5.03 -13.23
CA VAL A 47 -13.78 5.13 -14.37
C VAL A 47 -13.83 3.84 -15.19
N LYS A 48 -15.04 3.44 -15.58
CA LYS A 48 -15.26 2.27 -16.44
C LYS A 48 -15.07 2.64 -17.90
N PHE A 49 -14.68 1.66 -18.72
CA PHE A 49 -14.54 1.85 -20.16
C PHE A 49 -15.84 2.35 -20.81
N SER A 50 -17.01 1.88 -20.38
CA SER A 50 -18.31 2.36 -20.88
C SER A 50 -18.47 3.87 -20.71
N THR A 51 -18.01 4.44 -19.59
CA THR A 51 -18.04 5.88 -19.36
C THR A 51 -17.00 6.60 -20.23
N LEU A 52 -15.83 6.02 -20.48
CA LEU A 52 -14.86 6.60 -21.41
C LEU A 52 -15.41 6.67 -22.85
N GLN A 53 -16.21 5.69 -23.26
CA GLN A 53 -16.86 5.68 -24.58
C GLN A 53 -17.85 6.84 -24.74
N GLU A 54 -18.57 7.22 -23.67
CA GLU A 54 -19.45 8.39 -23.66
C GLU A 54 -18.67 9.70 -23.92
N TYR A 55 -17.38 9.75 -23.58
CA TYR A 55 -16.48 10.88 -23.80
C TYR A 55 -15.65 10.73 -25.10
N GLY A 56 -16.09 9.87 -26.02
CA GLY A 56 -15.54 9.73 -27.37
C GLY A 56 -14.35 8.79 -27.49
N VAL A 57 -14.00 8.01 -26.46
CA VAL A 57 -12.93 7.01 -26.56
C VAL A 57 -13.43 5.80 -27.38
N ASP A 58 -12.80 5.54 -28.52
CA ASP A 58 -13.15 4.42 -29.41
C ASP A 58 -12.42 3.13 -29.01
N LYS A 59 -11.09 3.22 -28.87
CA LYS A 59 -10.21 2.11 -28.49
C LYS A 59 -9.19 2.54 -27.43
N VAL A 60 -8.72 1.55 -26.67
CA VAL A 60 -7.67 1.71 -25.66
C VAL A 60 -6.45 0.86 -26.06
N PHE A 61 -5.28 1.48 -26.07
CA PHE A 61 -3.99 0.86 -26.33
C PHE A 61 -3.06 1.03 -25.13
N TYR A 62 -2.02 0.20 -25.06
CA TYR A 62 -0.95 0.38 -24.08
C TYR A 62 0.28 0.98 -24.74
N VAL A 63 0.90 1.97 -24.08
CA VAL A 63 2.13 2.63 -24.56
C VAL A 63 3.21 1.59 -24.87
N GLU A 64 3.36 0.58 -24.02
CA GLU A 64 4.40 -0.44 -24.09
C GLU A 64 4.20 -1.41 -25.25
N ASN A 65 2.97 -1.54 -25.79
CA ASN A 65 2.67 -2.46 -26.88
C ASN A 65 3.06 -1.92 -28.26
N ARG A 66 3.26 -0.60 -28.41
CA ARG A 66 3.64 0.05 -29.67
C ARG A 66 2.77 -0.34 -30.87
N ASN A 67 1.46 -0.45 -30.66
CA ASN A 67 0.52 -0.98 -31.65
C ASN A 67 -0.74 -0.11 -31.82
N VAL A 68 -0.59 1.21 -31.61
CA VAL A 68 -1.67 2.18 -31.81
C VAL A 68 -2.06 2.18 -33.29
N ASP A 69 -3.36 2.06 -33.56
CA ASP A 69 -3.88 2.11 -34.93
C ASP A 69 -4.27 3.54 -35.34
N ASP A 70 -4.47 3.72 -36.65
CA ASP A 70 -4.82 4.99 -37.31
C ASP A 70 -6.34 5.21 -37.43
N SER A 71 -7.16 4.48 -36.65
CA SER A 71 -8.62 4.48 -36.82
C SER A 71 -9.31 5.79 -36.41
N GLN A 72 -8.68 6.60 -35.56
CA GLN A 72 -9.18 7.91 -35.13
C GLN A 72 -8.14 9.00 -35.36
N ARG A 73 -8.60 10.20 -35.78
CA ARG A 73 -7.76 11.39 -35.95
C ARG A 73 -7.08 11.83 -34.65
N ASN A 74 -7.84 11.83 -33.55
CA ASN A 74 -7.31 12.21 -32.24
C ASN A 74 -6.64 11.01 -31.56
N ILE A 75 -5.40 11.19 -31.11
CA ILE A 75 -4.66 10.20 -30.31
C ILE A 75 -4.26 10.86 -28.99
N VAL A 76 -4.78 10.31 -27.89
CA VAL A 76 -4.55 10.84 -26.54
C VAL A 76 -3.67 9.88 -25.76
N PHE A 77 -2.49 10.34 -25.35
CA PHE A 77 -1.61 9.61 -24.46
C PHE A 77 -1.90 9.99 -23.00
N LEU A 78 -1.96 8.99 -22.12
CA LEU A 78 -2.13 9.15 -20.67
C LEU A 78 -1.04 8.34 -19.96
N ALA A 79 -0.04 9.02 -19.41
CA ALA A 79 1.15 8.38 -18.84
C ALA A 79 1.79 9.22 -17.74
N ARG A 80 2.70 8.62 -16.96
CA ARG A 80 3.46 9.33 -15.92
C ARG A 80 4.62 10.14 -16.53
N GLY A 81 4.62 11.45 -16.32
CA GLY A 81 5.64 12.37 -16.84
C GLY A 81 7.00 12.22 -16.15
N GLU A 82 7.03 11.51 -15.04
CA GLU A 82 8.16 11.21 -14.17
C GLU A 82 8.95 9.99 -14.64
N LYS A 83 8.45 9.22 -15.62
CA LYS A 83 9.11 8.02 -16.15
C LYS A 83 9.74 8.32 -17.51
N PRO A 84 11.04 8.66 -17.58
CA PRO A 84 11.67 9.07 -18.84
C PRO A 84 11.58 8.02 -19.94
N LYS A 85 11.62 6.73 -19.56
CA LYS A 85 11.47 5.61 -20.49
C LYS A 85 10.13 5.66 -21.22
N ASP A 86 9.04 5.90 -20.50
CA ASP A 86 7.70 5.91 -21.10
C ASP A 86 7.46 7.18 -21.91
N VAL A 87 8.01 8.32 -21.48
CA VAL A 87 8.03 9.55 -22.28
C VAL A 87 8.75 9.31 -23.62
N GLN A 88 9.90 8.64 -23.60
CA GLN A 88 10.63 8.30 -24.81
C GLN A 88 9.82 7.38 -25.73
N LEU A 89 9.14 6.37 -25.17
CA LEU A 89 8.24 5.50 -25.94
C LEU A 89 7.09 6.26 -26.61
N ILE A 90 6.53 7.27 -25.93
CA ILE A 90 5.48 8.13 -26.48
C ILE A 90 6.03 8.98 -27.61
N ALA A 91 7.20 9.60 -27.42
CA ALA A 91 7.85 10.42 -28.45
C ALA A 91 8.14 9.59 -29.72
N GLU A 92 8.73 8.40 -29.56
CA GLU A 92 8.99 7.45 -30.65
C GLU A 92 7.71 7.06 -31.40
N GLN A 93 6.63 6.79 -30.68
CA GLN A 93 5.34 6.41 -31.29
C GLN A 93 4.70 7.57 -32.05
N ILE A 94 4.74 8.79 -31.52
CA ILE A 94 4.23 9.98 -32.23
C ILE A 94 4.98 10.16 -33.55
N SER A 95 6.32 10.08 -33.51
CA SER A 95 7.15 10.16 -34.73
C SER A 95 6.83 9.03 -35.72
N GLN A 96 6.63 7.81 -35.24
CA GLN A 96 6.30 6.66 -36.10
C GLN A 96 4.94 6.82 -36.77
N ILE A 97 3.89 7.13 -36.00
CA ILE A 97 2.53 7.30 -36.52
C ILE A 97 2.50 8.42 -37.56
N ARG A 98 3.22 9.52 -37.31
CA ARG A 98 3.33 10.62 -38.27
C ARG A 98 3.97 10.20 -39.60
N GLN A 99 4.96 9.31 -39.58
CA GLN A 99 5.65 8.87 -40.79
C GLN A 99 4.86 7.82 -41.57
N GLU A 100 4.14 6.95 -40.87
CA GLU A 100 3.48 5.77 -41.45
C GLU A 100 2.00 6.01 -41.79
N SER A 101 1.32 6.92 -41.08
CA SER A 101 -0.11 7.15 -41.26
C SER A 101 -0.43 7.87 -42.56
N LYS A 102 -1.58 7.51 -43.14
CA LYS A 102 -2.17 8.19 -44.31
C LYS A 102 -3.12 9.33 -43.91
N VAL A 103 -3.38 9.50 -42.62
CA VAL A 103 -4.31 10.46 -42.05
C VAL A 103 -3.55 11.43 -41.15
N ASP A 104 -3.89 12.71 -41.20
CA ASP A 104 -3.36 13.69 -40.27
C ASP A 104 -3.91 13.44 -38.87
N HIS A 105 -3.02 13.31 -37.89
CA HIS A 105 -3.38 13.07 -36.49
C HIS A 105 -3.18 14.30 -35.62
N ASP A 106 -4.08 14.48 -34.66
CA ASP A 106 -3.92 15.44 -33.57
C ASP A 106 -3.49 14.68 -32.32
N PHE A 107 -2.31 15.00 -31.79
CA PHE A 107 -1.75 14.35 -30.62
C PHE A 107 -2.00 15.17 -29.35
N SER A 108 -2.50 14.51 -28.31
CA SER A 108 -2.58 15.07 -26.96
C SER A 108 -1.83 14.19 -25.97
N VAL A 109 -1.10 14.79 -25.04
CA VAL A 109 -0.39 14.07 -23.98
C VAL A 109 -0.81 14.61 -22.62
N PHE A 110 -1.45 13.77 -21.82
CA PHE A 110 -1.89 14.07 -20.47
C PHE A 110 -0.96 13.41 -19.46
N TRP A 111 -0.15 14.23 -18.79
CA TRP A 111 0.80 13.75 -17.81
C TRP A 111 0.13 13.51 -16.45
N VAL A 112 0.41 12.37 -15.84
CA VAL A 112 -0.11 11.96 -14.53
C VAL A 112 1.03 11.89 -13.50
N PRO A 113 0.98 12.65 -12.38
CA PRO A 113 0.04 13.73 -12.10
C PRO A 113 0.41 15.07 -12.75
N ARG A 114 1.65 15.22 -13.25
CA ARG A 114 2.21 16.51 -13.65
C ARG A 114 3.17 16.40 -14.82
N ARG A 115 3.35 17.53 -15.50
CA ARG A 115 4.37 17.75 -16.52
C ARG A 115 5.74 17.95 -15.85
N THR A 116 6.80 17.44 -16.48
CA THR A 116 8.16 17.59 -15.99
C THR A 116 9.06 18.27 -17.02
N LEU A 117 10.12 18.94 -16.56
CA LEU A 117 11.11 19.51 -17.47
C LEU A 117 11.82 18.42 -18.29
N VAL A 118 12.00 17.24 -17.70
CA VAL A 118 12.58 16.08 -18.38
C VAL A 118 11.65 15.58 -19.48
N SER A 119 10.34 15.52 -19.22
CA SER A 119 9.39 15.09 -20.25
C SER A 119 9.37 16.05 -21.44
N ASP A 120 9.43 17.35 -21.18
CA ASP A 120 9.49 18.37 -22.23
C ASP A 120 10.74 18.24 -23.07
N ARG A 121 11.89 18.09 -22.41
CA ARG A 121 13.18 17.96 -23.09
C ARG A 121 13.23 16.72 -23.98
N ILE A 122 12.69 15.58 -23.53
CA ILE A 122 12.63 14.37 -24.35
C ILE A 122 11.75 14.58 -25.58
N LEU A 123 10.58 15.22 -25.42
CA LEU A 123 9.71 15.54 -26.56
C LEU A 123 10.35 16.54 -27.53
N GLU A 124 11.10 17.52 -27.00
CA GLU A 124 11.83 18.52 -27.78
C GLU A 124 12.97 17.88 -28.59
N GLU A 125 13.78 17.03 -27.95
CA GLU A 125 14.90 16.32 -28.58
C GLU A 125 14.42 15.34 -29.68
N ASN A 126 13.19 14.83 -29.56
CA ASN A 126 12.54 14.02 -30.60
C ASN A 126 11.78 14.87 -31.65
N GLY A 127 11.76 16.20 -31.51
CA GLY A 127 11.13 17.11 -32.46
C GLY A 127 9.59 17.11 -32.45
N VAL A 128 8.95 16.51 -31.44
CA VAL A 128 7.49 16.34 -31.37
C VAL A 128 6.81 17.32 -30.41
N LEU A 129 7.57 18.04 -29.58
CA LEU A 129 7.01 18.93 -28.54
C LEU A 129 6.04 20.00 -29.10
N GLY A 130 6.35 20.58 -30.27
CA GLY A 130 5.51 21.61 -30.88
C GLY A 130 4.22 21.08 -31.52
N GLU A 131 4.07 19.77 -31.65
CA GLU A 131 2.97 19.10 -32.35
C GLU A 131 1.98 18.46 -31.37
N VAL A 132 2.32 18.42 -30.08
CA VAL A 132 1.49 17.80 -29.04
C VAL A 132 0.76 18.85 -28.20
N THR A 133 -0.53 18.63 -27.97
CA THR A 133 -1.27 19.36 -26.94
C THR A 133 -1.01 18.73 -25.58
N ILE A 134 -0.33 19.44 -24.69
CA ILE A 134 0.04 18.91 -23.36
C ILE A 134 -0.96 19.36 -22.31
N GLY A 135 -1.46 18.41 -21.52
CA GLY A 135 -2.26 18.64 -20.32
C GLY A 135 -1.70 17.92 -19.10
N GLU A 136 -2.19 18.26 -17.92
CA GLU A 136 -1.87 17.59 -16.66
C GLU A 136 -3.14 17.00 -16.07
N CYS A 137 -3.10 15.72 -15.73
CA CYS A 137 -4.17 15.02 -15.04
C CYS A 137 -3.73 14.79 -13.59
N PRO A 138 -4.15 15.63 -12.63
CA PRO A 138 -3.59 15.66 -11.29
C PRO A 138 -4.15 14.52 -10.41
N LEU A 139 -3.88 13.29 -10.81
CA LEU A 139 -4.24 12.06 -10.11
C LEU A 139 -3.13 11.68 -9.13
N PHE A 140 -3.39 11.86 -7.83
CA PHE A 140 -2.47 11.50 -6.75
C PHE A 140 -3.02 10.33 -5.96
N LEU A 141 -3.77 10.60 -4.89
CA LEU A 141 -4.37 9.55 -4.05
C LEU A 141 -5.55 8.91 -4.76
N ILE A 142 -5.52 7.59 -4.83
CA ILE A 142 -6.59 6.72 -5.29
C ILE A 142 -7.09 5.96 -4.06
N PRO A 143 -8.38 6.08 -3.72
CA PRO A 143 -8.98 5.23 -2.70
C PRO A 143 -9.04 3.79 -3.17
N LEU A 144 -8.36 2.91 -2.44
CA LEU A 144 -8.52 1.46 -2.58
C LEU A 144 -9.66 0.98 -1.69
N GLU A 145 -9.73 1.48 -0.46
CA GLU A 145 -10.79 1.21 0.51
C GLU A 145 -11.18 2.49 1.25
N PRO A 146 -12.28 2.51 2.02
CA PRO A 146 -12.69 3.71 2.76
C PRO A 146 -11.62 4.25 3.71
N ASP A 147 -10.70 3.39 4.15
CA ASP A 147 -9.62 3.67 5.08
C ASP A 147 -8.23 3.56 4.45
N LEU A 148 -8.11 3.27 3.14
CA LEU A 148 -6.83 3.03 2.46
C LEU A 148 -6.73 3.86 1.17
N LEU A 149 -5.78 4.79 1.15
CA LEU A 149 -5.45 5.64 0.01
C LEU A 149 -4.05 5.30 -0.50
N SER A 150 -3.89 5.15 -1.80
CA SER A 150 -2.61 4.79 -2.43
C SER A 150 -2.27 5.75 -3.57
N LEU A 151 -0.98 6.02 -3.80
CA LEU A 151 -0.51 6.66 -5.03
C LEU A 151 -0.38 5.65 -6.20
N GLU A 152 -0.51 4.35 -5.91
CA GLU A 152 -0.34 3.24 -6.87
C GLU A 152 0.98 3.30 -7.65
N LEU A 153 2.07 3.74 -7.01
CA LEU A 153 3.41 3.81 -7.58
C LEU A 153 4.14 2.47 -7.40
N GLU A 154 3.93 1.54 -8.34
CA GLU A 154 4.51 0.17 -8.28
C GLU A 154 6.04 0.15 -8.12
N ASP A 155 6.73 1.12 -8.70
CA ASP A 155 8.19 1.22 -8.68
C ASP A 155 8.74 1.95 -7.44
N ALA A 156 7.88 2.52 -6.58
CA ALA A 156 8.31 3.41 -5.49
C ALA A 156 9.32 2.78 -4.53
N PHE A 157 9.20 1.49 -4.24
CA PHE A 157 10.18 0.77 -3.41
C PHE A 157 11.55 0.70 -4.08
N CYS A 158 11.59 0.30 -5.35
CA CYS A 158 12.83 0.23 -6.13
C CYS A 158 13.44 1.63 -6.32
N ASP A 159 12.61 2.62 -6.65
CA ASP A 159 13.03 4.01 -6.85
C ASP A 159 13.68 4.57 -5.58
N LEU A 160 13.03 4.45 -4.43
CA LEU A 160 13.54 4.96 -3.16
C LEU A 160 14.80 4.25 -2.69
N TYR A 161 14.80 2.91 -2.68
CA TYR A 161 15.83 2.15 -1.97
C TYR A 161 16.96 1.68 -2.88
N LEU A 162 16.71 1.42 -4.17
CA LEU A 162 17.75 1.01 -5.12
C LEU A 162 18.27 2.19 -5.94
N ARG A 163 17.38 2.96 -6.57
CA ARG A 163 17.75 4.07 -7.46
C ARG A 163 18.06 5.36 -6.70
N LYS A 164 17.57 5.48 -5.45
CA LYS A 164 17.63 6.67 -4.60
C LYS A 164 16.93 7.88 -5.23
N ASP A 165 15.88 7.62 -6.00
CA ASP A 165 15.02 8.62 -6.61
C ASP A 165 13.95 9.09 -5.59
N PRO A 166 13.93 10.38 -5.21
CA PRO A 166 13.00 10.93 -4.23
C PRO A 166 11.61 11.29 -4.81
N THR A 167 11.33 10.99 -6.07
CA THR A 167 10.09 11.40 -6.76
C THR A 167 8.83 10.99 -5.99
N SER A 168 8.77 9.77 -5.48
CA SER A 168 7.61 9.32 -4.70
C SER A 168 7.41 10.13 -3.41
N ILE A 169 8.49 10.56 -2.74
CA ILE A 169 8.42 11.45 -1.57
C ILE A 169 7.76 12.77 -1.94
N PHE A 170 8.17 13.37 -3.07
CA PHE A 170 7.60 14.63 -3.56
C PHE A 170 6.13 14.49 -3.93
N LEU A 171 5.75 13.40 -4.61
CA LEU A 171 4.36 13.11 -4.97
C LEU A 171 3.49 12.90 -3.72
N THR A 172 3.98 12.18 -2.71
CA THR A 172 3.27 12.01 -1.43
C THR A 172 3.15 13.34 -0.68
N ALA A 173 4.19 14.18 -0.62
CA ALA A 173 4.12 15.50 0.00
C ALA A 173 3.07 16.39 -0.69
N THR A 174 3.03 16.37 -2.03
CA THR A 174 2.04 17.11 -2.83
C THR A 174 0.62 16.61 -2.56
N ALA A 175 0.43 15.29 -2.48
CA ALA A 175 -0.84 14.67 -2.16
C ALA A 175 -1.34 15.07 -0.76
N LEU A 176 -0.46 15.03 0.24
CA LEU A 176 -0.74 15.45 1.61
C LEU A 176 -1.04 16.95 1.70
N MET A 177 -0.35 17.79 0.92
CA MET A 177 -0.68 19.21 0.83
C MET A 177 -2.10 19.44 0.29
N ARG A 178 -2.51 18.67 -0.73
CA ARG A 178 -3.88 18.72 -1.25
C ARG A 178 -4.92 18.31 -0.20
N LEU A 179 -4.60 17.33 0.67
CA LEU A 179 -5.44 16.99 1.83
C LEU A 179 -5.46 18.12 2.87
N GLN A 180 -4.35 18.81 3.13
CA GLN A 180 -4.35 19.97 4.03
C GLN A 180 -5.25 21.10 3.53
N ARG A 181 -5.31 21.31 2.21
CA ARG A 181 -6.20 22.33 1.61
C ARG A 181 -7.69 22.04 1.85
N SER A 182 -8.10 20.77 1.98
CA SER A 182 -9.50 20.41 2.28
C SER A 182 -9.77 20.27 3.79
N THR A 183 -8.83 19.70 4.54
CA THR A 183 -9.05 19.32 5.95
C THR A 183 -8.44 20.28 6.98
N GLY A 184 -7.58 21.21 6.57
CA GLY A 184 -6.76 22.06 7.44
C GLY A 184 -5.36 21.48 7.69
N LEU A 185 -4.48 22.25 8.33
CA LEU A 185 -3.12 21.81 8.69
C LEU A 185 -3.17 20.57 9.60
N PHE A 186 -2.23 19.65 9.43
CA PHE A 186 -2.08 18.55 10.38
C PHE A 186 -1.50 19.10 11.68
N PRO A 187 -2.22 19.03 12.82
CA PRO A 187 -1.74 19.63 14.07
C PRO A 187 -0.36 19.12 14.50
N ARG A 188 -0.07 17.86 14.17
CA ARG A 188 1.22 17.23 14.44
C ARG A 188 1.65 16.32 13.30
N ILE A 189 2.92 16.44 12.91
CA ILE A 189 3.60 15.55 11.97
C ILE A 189 4.61 14.74 12.76
N LEU A 190 4.38 13.43 12.84
CA LEU A 190 5.27 12.46 13.46
C LEU A 190 5.88 11.61 12.37
N GLY A 191 7.08 11.10 12.58
CA GLY A 191 7.64 10.16 11.63
C GLY A 191 8.91 9.45 12.09
N LYS A 192 9.24 8.37 11.38
CA LYS A 192 10.45 7.59 11.61
C LYS A 192 11.04 7.12 10.28
N GLY A 193 12.32 7.44 10.08
CA GLY A 193 13.12 7.15 8.88
C GLY A 193 13.57 8.41 8.14
N ASP A 194 14.61 8.27 7.31
CA ASP A 194 15.22 9.43 6.65
C ASP A 194 14.33 9.98 5.53
N ASN A 195 13.60 9.12 4.81
CA ASN A 195 12.62 9.56 3.81
C ASN A 195 11.36 10.13 4.47
N ALA A 196 10.99 9.65 5.67
CA ALA A 196 9.92 10.26 6.47
C ALA A 196 10.27 11.70 6.87
N LYS A 197 11.52 11.95 7.27
CA LYS A 197 12.03 13.31 7.51
C LYS A 197 12.02 14.17 6.26
N LYS A 198 12.54 13.67 5.13
CA LYS A 198 12.48 14.40 3.84
C LYS A 198 11.05 14.78 3.47
N LEU A 199 10.08 13.89 3.67
CA LEU A 199 8.67 14.19 3.42
C LEU A 199 8.16 15.31 4.33
N ALA A 200 8.43 15.21 5.63
CA ALA A 200 8.00 16.22 6.61
C ALA A 200 8.59 17.61 6.27
N ASP A 201 9.88 17.66 5.97
CA ASP A 201 10.58 18.87 5.56
C ASP A 201 9.99 19.47 4.27
N LEU A 202 9.69 18.63 3.28
CA LEU A 202 9.04 19.06 2.03
C LEU A 202 7.62 19.59 2.27
N LEU A 203 6.83 18.93 3.12
CA LEU A 203 5.46 19.36 3.42
C LEU A 203 5.45 20.72 4.16
N ILE A 204 6.38 20.92 5.10
CA ILE A 204 6.58 22.20 5.80
C ILE A 204 7.05 23.28 4.81
N ARG A 205 7.98 22.95 3.90
CA ARG A 205 8.45 23.88 2.88
C ARG A 205 7.34 24.31 1.92
N MET A 206 6.60 23.37 1.34
CA MET A 206 5.47 23.65 0.44
C MET A 206 4.45 24.58 1.10
N ARG A 207 4.21 24.39 2.40
CA ARG A 207 3.35 25.28 3.19
C ARG A 207 3.93 26.69 3.25
N SER A 208 5.20 26.84 3.58
CA SER A 208 5.84 28.17 3.68
C SER A 208 5.76 28.93 2.35
N GLU A 209 5.88 28.23 1.22
CA GLU A 209 5.75 28.79 -0.12
C GLU A 209 4.31 29.25 -0.42
N GLU A 210 3.29 28.50 0.03
CA GLU A 210 1.88 28.91 -0.05
C GLU A 210 1.58 30.15 0.81
N GLU A 211 2.11 30.22 2.04
CA GLU A 211 1.90 31.36 2.93
C GLU A 211 2.50 32.65 2.36
N VAL A 212 3.71 32.58 1.79
CA VAL A 212 4.36 33.71 1.10
C VAL A 212 3.54 34.13 -0.12
N SER A 213 3.10 33.17 -0.93
CA SER A 213 2.28 33.44 -2.13
C SER A 213 0.94 34.10 -1.76
N ALA A 214 0.29 33.63 -0.69
CA ALA A 214 -0.95 34.20 -0.17
C ALA A 214 -0.78 35.63 0.34
N SER A 215 0.33 35.93 1.02
CA SER A 215 0.64 37.28 1.53
C SER A 215 0.92 38.31 0.42
N SER A 216 1.34 37.84 -0.77
CA SER A 216 1.66 38.69 -1.93
C SER A 216 0.46 38.94 -2.86
N ALA A 217 -0.63 38.19 -2.71
CA ALA A 217 -1.81 38.32 -3.57
C ALA A 217 -2.72 39.49 -3.13
N THR A 218 -2.93 40.48 -4.01
CA THR A 218 -3.83 41.63 -3.80
C THR A 218 -5.32 41.27 -3.84
N SER A 219 -5.65 40.04 -4.28
CA SER A 219 -7.01 39.49 -4.37
C SER A 219 -7.30 38.60 -3.16
N LYS A 220 -8.20 39.04 -2.27
CA LYS A 220 -8.75 38.22 -1.18
C LYS A 220 -9.73 37.19 -1.76
N SER A 221 -9.21 36.12 -2.37
CA SER A 221 -10.03 34.94 -2.68
C SER A 221 -10.47 34.27 -1.37
N PRO A 222 -11.70 33.74 -1.27
CA PRO A 222 -12.14 33.00 -0.08
C PRO A 222 -11.35 31.70 0.19
N SER A 223 -10.51 31.25 -0.76
CA SER A 223 -9.58 30.12 -0.59
C SER A 223 -8.27 30.50 0.12
N THR A 224 -8.00 31.78 0.34
CA THR A 224 -6.74 32.31 0.90
C THR A 224 -6.79 32.55 2.41
N PHE A 225 -7.80 32.03 3.12
CA PHE A 225 -7.77 32.00 4.58
C PHE A 225 -6.67 31.03 5.00
N GLY A 226 -5.53 31.56 5.43
CA GLY A 226 -4.31 30.81 5.75
C GLY A 226 -4.62 29.51 6.49
N LEU A 227 -3.94 28.43 6.09
CA LEU A 227 -4.20 27.09 6.60
C LEU A 227 -4.19 27.10 8.14
N THR A 228 -5.35 26.83 8.75
CA THR A 228 -5.47 26.68 10.20
C THR A 228 -5.36 25.19 10.59
N PRO A 229 -4.93 24.87 11.82
CA PRO A 229 -4.96 23.49 12.34
C PRO A 229 -6.32 22.81 12.11
N SER A 230 -6.26 21.58 11.61
CA SER A 230 -7.43 20.76 11.33
C SER A 230 -8.20 20.51 12.62
N ALA A 231 -9.52 20.53 12.50
CA ALA A 231 -10.41 20.09 13.57
C ALA A 231 -10.76 18.61 13.46
N VAL A 232 -10.48 17.96 12.33
CA VAL A 232 -10.80 16.56 12.07
C VAL A 232 -9.54 15.71 12.17
N VAL A 233 -8.44 16.13 11.54
CA VAL A 233 -7.16 15.42 11.60
C VAL A 233 -6.43 15.78 12.89
N GLU A 234 -5.97 14.77 13.62
CA GLU A 234 -5.20 14.93 14.86
C GLU A 234 -3.69 14.83 14.58
N ASN A 235 -3.28 13.77 13.88
CA ASN A 235 -1.88 13.46 13.61
C ASN A 235 -1.73 12.97 12.17
N VAL A 236 -0.57 13.24 11.58
CA VAL A 236 -0.01 12.42 10.50
C VAL A 236 1.23 11.71 11.03
N ILE A 237 1.32 10.39 10.82
CA ILE A 237 2.44 9.54 11.26
C ILE A 237 3.09 8.95 10.01
N ILE A 238 4.33 9.30 9.72
CA ILE A 238 5.04 8.92 8.50
C ILE A 238 6.06 7.81 8.82
N ILE A 239 5.88 6.65 8.21
CA ILE A 239 6.73 5.48 8.36
C ILE A 239 7.50 5.25 7.06
N ASP A 240 8.82 5.29 7.15
CA ASP A 240 9.72 4.91 6.05
C ASP A 240 9.86 3.39 5.99
N ARG A 241 9.64 2.76 4.85
CA ARG A 241 9.70 1.29 4.75
C ARG A 241 11.07 0.75 5.18
N GLU A 242 12.15 1.51 4.97
CA GLU A 242 13.50 1.03 5.30
C GLU A 242 13.70 0.72 6.78
N ILE A 243 12.98 1.39 7.69
CA ILE A 243 13.14 1.17 9.13
C ILE A 243 12.59 -0.19 9.58
N ASP A 244 11.77 -0.83 8.74
CA ASP A 244 11.17 -2.13 8.96
C ASP A 244 11.03 -2.89 7.63
N PHE A 245 12.16 -3.33 7.06
CA PHE A 245 12.12 -4.30 5.95
C PHE A 245 11.68 -5.69 6.42
N PHE A 246 11.78 -6.00 7.71
CA PHE A 246 11.46 -7.32 8.24
C PHE A 246 10.00 -7.71 7.95
N THR A 247 9.05 -6.81 8.24
CA THR A 247 7.62 -7.07 8.04
C THR A 247 7.22 -7.49 6.61
N PRO A 248 7.58 -6.77 5.53
CA PRO A 248 7.21 -7.20 4.18
C PRO A 248 7.90 -8.49 3.74
N LEU A 249 9.06 -8.84 4.29
CA LEU A 249 9.78 -10.06 3.91
C LEU A 249 9.16 -11.33 4.52
N MET A 250 8.47 -11.21 5.66
CA MET A 250 7.71 -12.30 6.27
C MET A 250 6.54 -12.73 5.38
N THR A 251 6.19 -14.02 5.39
CA THR A 251 4.98 -14.50 4.72
C THR A 251 3.75 -14.00 5.47
N GLN A 252 2.89 -13.25 4.78
CA GLN A 252 1.66 -12.74 5.37
C GLN A 252 0.68 -13.88 5.71
N LEU A 253 0.04 -13.86 6.89
CA LEU A 253 -0.85 -14.95 7.34
C LEU A 253 -2.31 -14.54 7.51
N THR A 254 -2.68 -13.32 7.10
CA THR A 254 -4.09 -12.94 6.94
C THR A 254 -4.67 -13.51 5.64
N TYR A 255 -6.00 -13.55 5.50
CA TYR A 255 -6.62 -14.05 4.28
C TYR A 255 -6.21 -13.24 3.04
N GLU A 256 -6.33 -11.91 3.08
CA GLU A 256 -5.93 -11.05 1.96
C GLU A 256 -4.42 -11.05 1.74
N GLY A 257 -3.64 -11.15 2.83
CA GLY A 257 -2.20 -11.35 2.76
C GLY A 257 -1.81 -12.61 1.99
N LEU A 258 -2.43 -13.75 2.29
CA LEU A 258 -2.17 -15.00 1.55
C LEU A 258 -2.74 -15.01 0.13
N ILE A 259 -3.81 -14.26 -0.14
CA ILE A 259 -4.25 -14.04 -1.53
C ILE A 259 -3.15 -13.31 -2.31
N ASP A 260 -2.54 -12.28 -1.73
CA ASP A 260 -1.44 -11.55 -2.35
C ASP A 260 -0.18 -12.41 -2.52
N GLU A 261 0.18 -13.23 -1.51
CA GLU A 261 1.33 -14.15 -1.60
C GLU A 261 1.13 -15.25 -2.65
N VAL A 262 -0.09 -15.76 -2.85
CA VAL A 262 -0.36 -16.90 -3.76
C VAL A 262 -0.75 -16.46 -5.17
N PHE A 263 -1.57 -15.41 -5.29
CA PHE A 263 -2.14 -14.98 -6.57
C PHE A 263 -1.64 -13.61 -7.03
N GLY A 264 -1.10 -12.80 -6.12
CA GLY A 264 -0.80 -11.38 -6.35
C GLY A 264 -2.07 -10.54 -6.41
N VAL A 265 -2.12 -9.45 -5.65
CA VAL A 265 -3.22 -8.48 -5.70
C VAL A 265 -2.71 -7.19 -6.33
N ARG A 266 -3.44 -6.71 -7.35
CA ARG A 266 -3.19 -5.44 -8.02
C ARG A 266 -4.51 -4.71 -8.24
N ASN A 267 -4.57 -3.47 -7.77
CA ASN A 267 -5.71 -2.57 -7.96
C ASN A 267 -7.05 -3.23 -7.54
N ASN A 268 -7.12 -3.72 -6.28
CA ASN A 268 -8.25 -4.47 -5.71
C ASN A 268 -8.72 -5.66 -6.55
N SER A 269 -7.79 -6.32 -7.24
CA SER A 269 -8.13 -7.47 -8.06
C SER A 269 -7.00 -8.47 -8.15
N THR A 270 -7.35 -9.70 -8.48
CA THR A 270 -6.41 -10.78 -8.76
C THR A 270 -6.87 -11.63 -9.93
N GLU A 271 -5.95 -12.31 -10.60
CA GLU A 271 -6.24 -13.20 -11.71
C GLU A 271 -6.11 -14.66 -11.27
N VAL A 272 -7.22 -15.38 -11.25
CA VAL A 272 -7.28 -16.78 -10.79
C VAL A 272 -7.62 -17.69 -11.95
N ASP A 273 -7.01 -18.87 -12.01
CA ASP A 273 -7.32 -19.85 -13.05
C ASP A 273 -8.81 -20.28 -12.98
N THR A 274 -9.44 -20.41 -14.15
CA THR A 274 -10.85 -20.81 -14.26
C THR A 274 -11.11 -22.23 -13.75
N SER A 275 -10.08 -23.08 -13.65
CA SER A 275 -10.18 -24.39 -12.99
C SER A 275 -10.41 -24.28 -11.47
N ILE A 276 -9.99 -23.18 -10.84
CA ILE A 276 -10.14 -22.95 -9.40
C ILE A 276 -11.52 -22.34 -9.12
N VAL A 277 -11.85 -21.22 -9.76
CA VAL A 277 -13.05 -20.42 -9.43
C VAL A 277 -14.23 -20.64 -10.38
N GLY A 278 -14.07 -21.48 -11.40
CA GLY A 278 -15.03 -21.69 -12.48
C GLY A 278 -15.03 -20.55 -13.51
N ALA A 279 -15.55 -20.84 -14.70
CA ALA A 279 -15.77 -19.84 -15.74
C ALA A 279 -16.75 -18.75 -15.28
N ALA A 280 -16.57 -17.52 -15.78
CA ALA A 280 -17.51 -16.44 -15.53
C ALA A 280 -18.91 -16.80 -16.08
N PRO A 281 -20.00 -16.41 -15.41
CA PRO A 281 -21.34 -16.57 -15.96
C PRO A 281 -21.40 -15.85 -17.32
N GLN A 282 -21.81 -16.55 -18.38
CA GLN A 282 -22.05 -15.90 -19.67
C GLN A 282 -23.15 -14.85 -19.51
N GLN A 283 -22.78 -13.57 -19.47
CA GLN A 283 -23.75 -12.51 -19.70
C GLN A 283 -24.29 -12.68 -21.12
N GLN A 284 -25.61 -12.87 -21.25
CA GLN A 284 -26.28 -12.82 -22.54
C GLN A 284 -25.95 -11.47 -23.18
N LYS A 285 -25.08 -11.49 -24.21
CA LYS A 285 -24.86 -10.31 -25.06
C LYS A 285 -26.22 -9.91 -25.64
N PRO A 286 -26.58 -8.60 -25.63
CA PRO A 286 -27.70 -8.12 -26.42
C PRO A 286 -27.45 -8.51 -27.90
N GLN A 287 -28.41 -9.22 -28.50
CA GLN A 287 -28.42 -9.48 -29.93
C GLN A 287 -28.49 -8.14 -30.66
N GLY A 288 -27.40 -7.71 -31.31
CA GLY A 288 -27.40 -6.48 -32.10
C GLY A 288 -26.05 -5.90 -32.52
N ALA A 289 -24.93 -6.29 -31.91
CA ALA A 289 -23.61 -5.81 -32.34
C ALA A 289 -22.98 -6.76 -33.37
N ALA A 290 -22.92 -6.32 -34.63
CA ALA A 290 -22.26 -7.02 -35.72
C ALA A 290 -20.80 -7.35 -35.37
N ALA A 291 -20.39 -8.57 -35.67
CA ALA A 291 -19.08 -9.12 -35.41
C ALA A 291 -18.00 -8.37 -36.21
N ALA A 292 -17.06 -7.74 -35.51
CA ALA A 292 -15.72 -7.55 -36.05
C ALA A 292 -14.96 -8.88 -35.86
N ALA A 293 -14.68 -9.54 -36.97
CA ALA A 293 -13.96 -10.80 -37.02
C ALA A 293 -12.49 -10.61 -36.59
N GLY A 294 -12.10 -11.31 -35.54
CA GLY A 294 -10.72 -11.51 -35.12
C GLY A 294 -10.65 -12.83 -34.32
N ASN A 295 -9.93 -13.81 -34.87
CA ASN A 295 -9.83 -15.19 -34.39
C ASN A 295 -9.35 -15.30 -32.93
N SER A 296 -10.17 -15.90 -32.04
CA SER A 296 -9.79 -16.92 -31.04
C SER A 296 -10.93 -17.16 -30.04
N THR A 297 -11.75 -18.19 -30.25
CA THR A 297 -12.63 -18.75 -29.21
C THR A 297 -11.85 -19.72 -28.31
N GLN A 298 -10.76 -19.26 -27.70
CA GLN A 298 -10.22 -19.91 -26.51
C GLN A 298 -10.89 -19.25 -25.31
N ALA A 299 -11.63 -20.02 -24.51
CA ALA A 299 -12.13 -19.53 -23.23
C ALA A 299 -10.94 -19.02 -22.42
N ALA A 300 -11.03 -17.78 -21.92
CA ALA A 300 -9.96 -17.19 -21.10
C ALA A 300 -9.63 -18.15 -19.95
N THR A 301 -8.37 -18.61 -19.87
CA THR A 301 -7.94 -19.58 -18.86
C THR A 301 -7.90 -18.99 -17.46
N LYS A 302 -7.84 -17.66 -17.35
CA LYS A 302 -7.88 -16.89 -16.11
C LYS A 302 -9.13 -16.02 -16.02
N ARG A 303 -9.62 -15.85 -14.79
CA ARG A 303 -10.73 -15.00 -14.40
C ARG A 303 -10.23 -13.91 -13.45
N LYS A 304 -10.55 -12.66 -13.75
CA LYS A 304 -10.32 -11.53 -12.85
C LYS A 304 -11.35 -11.53 -11.73
N ILE A 305 -10.87 -11.54 -10.49
CA ILE A 305 -11.68 -11.46 -9.26
C ILE A 305 -11.44 -10.09 -8.64
N VAL A 306 -12.53 -9.39 -8.30
CA VAL A 306 -12.48 -8.11 -7.58
C VAL A 306 -12.49 -8.41 -6.08
N LEU A 307 -11.62 -7.74 -5.34
CA LEU A 307 -11.35 -7.92 -3.92
C LEU A 307 -11.48 -6.56 -3.23
N ASP A 308 -12.71 -6.16 -2.95
CA ASP A 308 -13.02 -4.91 -2.25
C ASP A 308 -14.29 -5.05 -1.40
N SER A 309 -14.62 -3.99 -0.65
CA SER A 309 -15.81 -3.94 0.20
C SER A 309 -17.16 -3.91 -0.55
N SER A 310 -17.19 -4.02 -1.89
CA SER A 310 -18.45 -4.21 -2.62
C SER A 310 -19.02 -5.63 -2.44
N ASP A 311 -18.16 -6.60 -2.13
CA ASP A 311 -18.55 -7.90 -1.62
C ASP A 311 -18.85 -7.82 -0.12
N LYS A 312 -20.01 -8.35 0.31
CA LYS A 312 -20.42 -8.33 1.72
C LYS A 312 -19.67 -9.34 2.58
N LEU A 313 -19.17 -10.43 1.98
CA LEU A 313 -18.45 -11.48 2.70
C LEU A 313 -16.98 -11.10 2.87
N TYR A 314 -16.35 -10.52 1.85
CA TYR A 314 -14.91 -10.29 1.83
C TYR A 314 -14.36 -9.45 2.99
N PRO A 315 -14.99 -8.33 3.43
CA PRO A 315 -14.55 -7.57 4.61
C PRO A 315 -14.53 -8.39 5.90
N GLN A 316 -15.35 -9.44 6.01
CA GLN A 316 -15.35 -10.33 7.17
C GLN A 316 -14.22 -11.37 7.11
N LEU A 317 -13.59 -11.55 5.95
CA LEU A 317 -12.53 -12.55 5.74
C LEU A 317 -11.14 -11.91 5.66
N ARG A 318 -11.02 -10.80 4.92
CA ARG A 318 -9.74 -10.25 4.43
C ARG A 318 -8.71 -10.00 5.54
N ASP A 319 -9.16 -9.46 6.66
CA ASP A 319 -8.32 -9.03 7.78
C ASP A 319 -8.13 -10.15 8.83
N CYS A 320 -8.83 -11.29 8.70
CA CYS A 320 -8.70 -12.43 9.62
C CYS A 320 -7.41 -13.21 9.35
N ASN A 321 -6.84 -13.80 10.41
CA ASN A 321 -5.82 -14.83 10.24
C ASN A 321 -6.40 -16.02 9.46
N PHE A 322 -5.61 -16.62 8.57
CA PHE A 322 -6.08 -17.69 7.71
C PHE A 322 -6.58 -18.92 8.46
N ALA A 323 -6.06 -19.19 9.66
CA ALA A 323 -6.47 -20.31 10.49
C ALA A 323 -7.98 -20.33 10.78
N VAL A 324 -8.63 -19.16 10.81
CA VAL A 324 -10.07 -19.03 11.16
C VAL A 324 -10.99 -18.87 9.96
N VAL A 325 -10.44 -18.71 8.75
CA VAL A 325 -11.21 -18.49 7.51
C VAL A 325 -12.07 -19.70 7.19
N GLY A 326 -11.53 -20.92 7.27
CA GLY A 326 -12.29 -22.15 7.00
C GLY A 326 -13.54 -22.31 7.89
N PRO A 327 -13.42 -22.21 9.23
CA PRO A 327 -14.57 -22.17 10.13
C PRO A 327 -15.58 -21.06 9.80
N LEU A 328 -15.12 -19.87 9.43
CA LEU A 328 -15.98 -18.74 9.09
C LEU A 328 -16.76 -18.94 7.78
N LEU A 329 -16.11 -19.49 6.74
CA LEU A 329 -16.76 -19.89 5.50
C LEU A 329 -17.83 -20.96 5.75
N ASN A 330 -17.53 -21.97 6.57
CA ASN A 330 -18.50 -23.00 6.94
C ASN A 330 -19.70 -22.44 7.70
N ARG A 331 -19.48 -21.49 8.62
CA ARG A 331 -20.56 -20.79 9.33
C ARG A 331 -21.44 -20.01 8.36
N THR A 332 -20.83 -19.31 7.42
CA THR A 332 -21.53 -18.54 6.37
C THR A 332 -22.35 -19.45 5.47
N ALA A 333 -21.78 -20.58 5.04
CA ALA A 333 -22.46 -21.59 4.24
C ALA A 333 -23.72 -22.13 4.94
N ARG A 334 -23.61 -22.51 6.23
CA ARG A 334 -24.75 -22.99 7.02
C ARG A 334 -25.83 -21.92 7.20
N ARG A 335 -25.43 -20.67 7.45
CA ARG A 335 -26.38 -19.54 7.54
C ARG A 335 -27.12 -19.35 6.23
N LEU A 336 -26.42 -19.30 5.10
CA LEU A 336 -27.04 -19.15 3.78
C LEU A 336 -27.98 -20.30 3.44
N GLN A 337 -27.62 -21.53 3.78
CA GLN A 337 -28.48 -22.70 3.59
C GLN A 337 -29.78 -22.56 4.42
N ALA A 338 -29.67 -22.20 5.70
CA ALA A 338 -30.84 -21.99 6.55
C ALA A 338 -31.73 -20.84 6.05
N ASP A 339 -31.13 -19.74 5.60
CA ASP A 339 -31.84 -18.59 5.01
C ASP A 339 -32.59 -19.00 3.73
N TYR A 340 -31.99 -19.85 2.88
CA TYR A 340 -32.62 -20.35 1.67
C TYR A 340 -33.74 -21.36 1.94
N GLU A 341 -33.54 -22.30 2.86
CA GLU A 341 -34.54 -23.30 3.27
C GLU A 341 -35.76 -22.67 3.95
N SER A 342 -35.60 -21.51 4.58
CA SER A 342 -36.70 -20.75 5.17
C SER A 342 -37.83 -20.43 4.19
N ARG A 343 -37.55 -20.44 2.87
CA ARG A 343 -38.49 -20.31 1.75
C ARG A 343 -39.55 -21.43 1.67
N HIS A 344 -39.21 -22.63 2.14
CA HIS A 344 -40.08 -23.82 2.03
C HIS A 344 -40.97 -24.05 3.25
N LYS A 345 -41.05 -23.08 4.18
CA LYS A 345 -41.96 -23.17 5.33
C LYS A 345 -43.42 -23.09 4.88
N THR A 346 -44.24 -24.01 5.35
CA THR A 346 -45.63 -24.26 4.92
C THR A 346 -46.59 -23.08 5.19
N ASP A 347 -46.23 -22.11 6.05
CA ASP A 347 -47.06 -20.97 6.45
C ASP A 347 -46.54 -19.59 5.97
N GLN A 348 -45.95 -19.50 4.78
CA GLN A 348 -45.50 -18.19 4.25
C GLN A 348 -46.64 -17.33 3.69
N SER A 349 -46.73 -16.08 4.14
CA SER A 349 -47.66 -15.10 3.57
C SER A 349 -47.18 -14.59 2.20
N ILE A 350 -48.10 -14.05 1.39
CA ILE A 350 -47.76 -13.40 0.10
C ILE A 350 -46.78 -12.24 0.31
N SER A 351 -46.87 -11.52 1.43
CA SER A 351 -45.92 -10.45 1.81
C SER A 351 -44.50 -10.99 2.10
N ASP A 352 -44.39 -12.16 2.71
CA ASP A 352 -43.09 -12.80 2.98
C ASP A 352 -42.43 -13.22 1.68
N LEU A 353 -43.23 -13.76 0.75
CA LEU A 353 -42.77 -14.18 -0.57
C LEU A 353 -42.26 -12.98 -1.40
N LYS A 354 -42.97 -11.85 -1.37
CA LYS A 354 -42.52 -10.60 -2.01
C LYS A 354 -41.21 -10.08 -1.41
N THR A 355 -41.08 -10.13 -0.09
CA THR A 355 -39.85 -9.72 0.62
C THR A 355 -38.66 -10.63 0.28
N PHE A 356 -38.90 -11.94 0.14
CA PHE A 356 -37.87 -12.89 -0.26
C PHE A 356 -37.39 -12.65 -1.69
N VAL A 357 -38.31 -12.49 -2.65
CA VAL A 357 -37.97 -12.22 -4.07
C VAL A 357 -37.14 -10.94 -4.19
N ALA A 358 -37.42 -9.91 -3.38
CA ALA A 358 -36.62 -8.69 -3.35
C ALA A 358 -35.19 -8.91 -2.83
N LYS A 359 -34.96 -9.86 -1.92
CA LYS A 359 -33.64 -10.21 -1.38
C LYS A 359 -32.86 -11.22 -2.23
N LEU A 360 -33.53 -11.94 -3.14
CA LEU A 360 -32.95 -13.03 -3.92
C LEU A 360 -31.65 -12.64 -4.68
N PRO A 361 -31.53 -11.48 -5.34
CA PRO A 361 -30.28 -11.09 -5.99
C PRO A 361 -29.11 -10.96 -5.01
N SER A 362 -29.36 -10.43 -3.80
CA SER A 362 -28.32 -10.34 -2.77
C SER A 362 -27.90 -11.71 -2.27
N TYR A 363 -28.82 -12.67 -2.12
CA TYR A 363 -28.49 -14.04 -1.74
C TYR A 363 -27.67 -14.75 -2.81
N GLN A 364 -28.03 -14.59 -4.09
CA GLN A 364 -27.26 -15.15 -5.20
C GLN A 364 -25.85 -14.57 -5.29
N ALA A 365 -25.70 -13.26 -5.09
CA ALA A 365 -24.40 -12.61 -5.04
C ALA A 365 -23.54 -13.16 -3.87
N GLU A 366 -24.14 -13.30 -2.69
CA GLU A 366 -23.44 -13.84 -1.51
C GLU A 366 -23.07 -15.32 -1.68
N GLN A 367 -23.92 -16.13 -2.31
CA GLN A 367 -23.60 -17.53 -2.64
C GLN A 367 -22.47 -17.63 -3.67
N ALA A 368 -22.45 -16.76 -4.67
CA ALA A 368 -21.38 -16.69 -5.65
C ALA A 368 -20.04 -16.26 -5.02
N SER A 369 -20.08 -15.26 -4.13
CA SER A 369 -18.94 -14.83 -3.32
C SER A 369 -18.40 -15.97 -2.45
N LEU A 370 -19.27 -16.63 -1.68
CA LEU A 370 -18.92 -17.78 -0.84
C LEU A 370 -18.22 -18.87 -1.65
N LYS A 371 -18.73 -19.20 -2.84
CA LYS A 371 -18.09 -20.19 -3.72
C LYS A 371 -16.68 -19.76 -4.13
N ILE A 372 -16.50 -18.52 -4.58
CA ILE A 372 -15.19 -17.99 -4.98
C ILE A 372 -14.21 -18.07 -3.82
N HIS A 373 -14.59 -17.56 -2.64
CA HIS A 373 -13.70 -17.53 -1.48
C HIS A 373 -13.41 -18.92 -0.91
N THR A 374 -14.34 -19.87 -1.03
CA THR A 374 -14.09 -21.28 -0.68
C THR A 374 -13.03 -21.88 -1.60
N SER A 375 -13.18 -21.72 -2.91
CA SER A 375 -12.20 -22.24 -3.88
C SER A 375 -10.82 -21.60 -3.74
N MET A 376 -10.76 -20.28 -3.51
CA MET A 376 -9.49 -19.59 -3.25
C MET A 376 -8.85 -20.05 -1.94
N ALA A 377 -9.64 -20.23 -0.87
CA ALA A 377 -9.13 -20.74 0.41
C ALA A 377 -8.61 -22.18 0.30
N GLU A 378 -9.27 -23.05 -0.47
CA GLU A 378 -8.79 -24.40 -0.75
C GLU A 378 -7.44 -24.39 -1.48
N GLU A 379 -7.26 -23.50 -2.45
CA GLU A 379 -6.00 -23.37 -3.18
C GLU A 379 -4.88 -22.85 -2.28
N ILE A 380 -5.14 -21.80 -1.47
CA ILE A 380 -4.18 -21.32 -0.46
C ILE A 380 -3.81 -22.46 0.49
N MET A 381 -4.77 -23.30 0.88
CA MET A 381 -4.54 -24.43 1.77
C MET A 381 -3.61 -25.50 1.18
N LYS A 382 -3.57 -25.66 -0.15
CA LYS A 382 -2.59 -26.54 -0.81
C LYS A 382 -1.17 -26.02 -0.62
N THR A 383 -0.98 -24.70 -0.75
CA THR A 383 0.31 -24.04 -0.52
C THR A 383 0.73 -24.12 0.94
N THR A 384 -0.14 -23.74 1.87
CA THR A 384 0.21 -23.65 3.30
C THR A 384 0.41 -25.00 3.98
N ARG A 385 -0.08 -26.10 3.38
CA ARG A 385 0.17 -27.47 3.84
C ARG A 385 1.38 -28.14 3.20
N SER A 386 2.06 -27.47 2.27
CA SER A 386 3.25 -28.03 1.64
C SER A 386 4.43 -28.07 2.60
N GLU A 387 5.31 -29.07 2.44
CA GLU A 387 6.53 -29.20 3.24
C GLU A 387 7.45 -27.97 3.09
N ILE A 388 7.59 -27.46 1.85
CA ILE A 388 8.41 -26.27 1.57
C ILE A 388 7.87 -25.06 2.32
N PHE A 389 6.55 -24.82 2.31
CA PHE A 389 5.95 -23.72 3.06
C PHE A 389 6.21 -23.88 4.57
N GLY A 390 6.02 -25.07 5.12
CA GLY A 390 6.29 -25.35 6.53
C GLY A 390 7.75 -25.04 6.91
N ARG A 391 8.71 -25.45 6.08
CA ARG A 391 10.14 -25.19 6.29
C ARG A 391 10.48 -23.70 6.18
N VAL A 392 9.90 -22.98 5.22
CA VAL A 392 10.09 -21.52 5.08
C VAL A 392 9.53 -20.80 6.30
N LEU A 393 8.31 -21.16 6.73
CA LEU A 393 7.67 -20.54 7.88
C LEU A 393 8.42 -20.82 9.19
N GLU A 394 8.98 -22.02 9.36
CA GLU A 394 9.85 -22.37 10.48
C GLU A 394 11.05 -21.43 10.58
N VAL A 395 11.76 -21.18 9.47
CA VAL A 395 12.90 -20.26 9.44
C VAL A 395 12.46 -18.84 9.79
N GLN A 396 11.38 -18.37 9.16
CA GLN A 396 10.82 -17.04 9.40
C GLN A 396 10.44 -16.81 10.87
N GLN A 397 9.75 -17.77 11.49
CA GLN A 397 9.33 -17.68 12.89
C GLN A 397 10.52 -17.69 13.86
N ASN A 398 11.54 -18.51 13.61
CA ASN A 398 12.77 -18.51 14.41
C ASN A 398 13.49 -17.16 14.34
N PHE A 399 13.59 -16.57 13.15
CA PHE A 399 14.13 -15.21 12.98
C PHE A 399 13.27 -14.16 13.70
N ALA A 400 11.94 -14.24 13.58
CA ALA A 400 11.03 -13.32 14.26
C ALA A 400 11.18 -13.40 15.79
N ALA A 401 11.34 -14.60 16.34
CA ALA A 401 11.62 -14.87 17.75
C ALA A 401 13.02 -14.43 18.21
N GLY A 402 13.91 -14.06 17.27
CA GLY A 402 15.28 -13.63 17.54
C GLY A 402 16.24 -14.78 17.86
N ALA A 403 16.04 -15.94 17.23
CA ALA A 403 17.02 -17.03 17.24
C ALA A 403 18.37 -16.57 16.66
N ASP A 404 19.45 -17.30 16.97
CA ASP A 404 20.75 -17.05 16.35
C ASP A 404 20.65 -17.33 14.85
N PRO A 405 20.98 -16.37 13.96
CA PRO A 405 20.94 -16.59 12.51
C PRO A 405 21.58 -17.90 12.04
N ASN A 406 22.71 -18.27 12.65
CA ASN A 406 23.46 -19.48 12.27
C ASN A 406 22.69 -20.78 12.49
N SER A 407 21.69 -20.80 13.40
CA SER A 407 20.93 -22.02 13.67
C SER A 407 20.01 -22.41 12.51
N MET A 408 19.76 -21.51 11.55
CA MET A 408 18.88 -21.75 10.40
C MET A 408 19.66 -21.97 9.10
N ASN A 409 20.99 -22.01 9.14
CA ASN A 409 21.83 -22.16 7.94
C ASN A 409 21.52 -23.48 7.20
N ASP A 410 21.44 -24.60 7.91
CA ASP A 410 21.16 -25.91 7.31
C ASP A 410 19.80 -25.93 6.60
N ASN A 411 18.77 -25.29 7.19
CA ASN A 411 17.45 -25.13 6.58
C ASN A 411 17.54 -24.31 5.29
N LEU A 412 18.34 -23.24 5.27
CA LEU A 412 18.51 -22.39 4.09
C LEU A 412 19.27 -23.12 2.96
N GLU A 413 20.34 -23.85 3.29
CA GLU A 413 21.07 -24.68 2.32
C GLU A 413 20.17 -25.78 1.74
N GLU A 414 19.34 -26.42 2.57
CA GLU A 414 18.33 -27.40 2.14
C GLU A 414 17.34 -26.76 1.14
N LEU A 415 16.80 -25.59 1.45
CA LEU A 415 15.84 -24.89 0.57
C LEU A 415 16.46 -24.50 -0.77
N ILE A 416 17.73 -24.05 -0.78
CA ILE A 416 18.46 -23.75 -2.02
C ILE A 416 18.67 -25.04 -2.83
N ALA A 417 19.08 -26.13 -2.18
CA ALA A 417 19.31 -27.41 -2.83
C ALA A 417 18.04 -28.02 -3.44
N ARG A 418 16.86 -27.71 -2.87
CA ARG A 418 15.54 -28.13 -3.36
C ARG A 418 14.98 -27.23 -4.47
N ASP A 419 15.75 -26.27 -4.99
CA ASP A 419 15.34 -25.34 -6.05
C ASP A 419 14.05 -24.57 -5.71
N VAL A 420 13.90 -24.17 -4.45
CA VAL A 420 12.79 -23.30 -4.01
C VAL A 420 12.91 -21.95 -4.74
N PRO A 421 11.80 -21.26 -5.08
CA PRO A 421 11.86 -19.99 -5.81
C PRO A 421 12.86 -18.99 -5.21
N LEU A 422 13.67 -18.37 -6.08
CA LEU A 422 14.72 -17.45 -5.65
C LEU A 422 14.18 -16.29 -4.81
N SER A 423 12.98 -15.76 -5.10
CA SER A 423 12.34 -14.72 -4.28
C SER A 423 12.25 -15.14 -2.81
N THR A 424 11.79 -16.37 -2.54
CA THR A 424 11.72 -16.94 -1.20
C THR A 424 13.09 -17.01 -0.52
N ILE A 425 14.13 -17.49 -1.23
CA ILE A 425 15.49 -17.55 -0.67
C ILE A 425 16.01 -16.15 -0.34
N LEU A 426 15.83 -15.18 -1.25
CA LEU A 426 16.27 -13.80 -1.03
C LEU A 426 15.50 -13.13 0.12
N ARG A 427 14.22 -13.48 0.34
CA ARG A 427 13.46 -13.03 1.51
C ARG A 427 14.07 -13.56 2.80
N LEU A 428 14.39 -14.86 2.87
CA LEU A 428 15.02 -15.47 4.04
C LEU A 428 16.39 -14.87 4.35
N LEU A 429 17.23 -14.69 3.32
CA LEU A 429 18.53 -14.01 3.47
C LEU A 429 18.39 -12.57 3.97
N SER A 430 17.38 -11.85 3.48
CA SER A 430 17.11 -10.47 3.90
C SER A 430 16.59 -10.42 5.34
N LEU A 431 15.79 -11.39 5.77
CA LEU A 431 15.35 -11.54 7.16
C LEU A 431 16.54 -11.84 8.10
N GLU A 432 17.41 -12.77 7.70
CA GLU A 432 18.64 -13.09 8.43
C GLU A 432 19.50 -11.84 8.64
N SER A 433 19.71 -11.07 7.57
CA SER A 433 20.40 -9.78 7.59
C SER A 433 19.73 -8.78 8.54
N CYS A 434 18.39 -8.67 8.54
CA CYS A 434 17.67 -7.79 9.45
C CYS A 434 17.87 -8.15 10.93
N VAL A 435 17.82 -9.44 11.29
CA VAL A 435 17.98 -9.93 12.67
C VAL A 435 19.43 -9.81 13.13
N GLY A 436 20.38 -10.14 12.25
CA GLY A 436 21.81 -10.16 12.53
C GLY A 436 22.50 -8.79 12.52
N GLY A 437 21.82 -7.75 12.01
CA GLY A 437 22.45 -6.46 11.69
C GLY A 437 23.45 -6.61 10.53
N GLY A 438 23.14 -7.48 9.59
CA GLY A 438 23.99 -7.97 8.51
C GLY A 438 24.42 -9.43 8.70
N ILE A 439 24.82 -10.07 7.61
CA ILE A 439 25.33 -11.45 7.56
C ILE A 439 26.86 -11.41 7.65
N ARG A 440 27.49 -12.36 8.35
CA ARG A 440 28.96 -12.36 8.47
C ARG A 440 29.61 -12.52 7.09
N PRO A 441 30.77 -11.88 6.83
CA PRO A 441 31.38 -11.87 5.49
C PRO A 441 31.59 -13.28 4.90
N ARG A 442 32.10 -14.23 5.68
CA ARG A 442 32.35 -15.61 5.22
C ARG A 442 31.07 -16.36 4.89
N GLU A 443 30.04 -16.19 5.71
CA GLU A 443 28.73 -16.82 5.52
C GLU A 443 28.05 -16.23 4.27
N LEU A 444 28.06 -14.90 4.14
CA LEU A 444 27.49 -14.22 2.98
C LEU A 444 28.15 -14.64 1.66
N GLU A 445 29.47 -14.75 1.62
CA GLU A 445 30.18 -15.23 0.42
C GLU A 445 29.86 -16.69 0.08
N ASN A 446 29.61 -17.54 1.09
CA ASN A 446 29.16 -18.92 0.87
C ASN A 446 27.74 -18.94 0.29
N LEU A 447 26.81 -18.16 0.86
CA LEU A 447 25.42 -18.09 0.42
C LEU A 447 25.32 -17.51 -1.00
N LYS A 448 26.08 -16.45 -1.32
CA LYS A 448 26.22 -15.93 -2.69
C LYS A 448 26.63 -17.02 -3.67
N ARG A 449 27.65 -17.82 -3.31
CA ARG A 449 28.13 -18.92 -4.14
C ARG A 449 27.04 -19.96 -4.40
N GLN A 450 26.34 -20.40 -3.35
CA GLN A 450 25.26 -21.38 -3.49
C GLN A 450 24.14 -20.86 -4.38
N VAL A 451 23.71 -19.61 -4.20
CA VAL A 451 22.67 -18.99 -5.03
C VAL A 451 23.12 -18.87 -6.49
N MET A 452 24.36 -18.45 -6.75
CA MET A 452 24.87 -18.37 -8.13
C MET A 452 24.95 -19.75 -8.82
N TYR A 453 25.28 -20.81 -8.07
CA TYR A 453 25.34 -22.17 -8.61
C TYR A 453 23.95 -22.77 -8.84
N ALA A 454 22.99 -22.50 -7.97
CA ALA A 454 21.62 -23.00 -8.09
C ALA A 454 20.80 -22.22 -9.14
N TYR A 455 20.86 -20.89 -9.12
CA TYR A 455 19.94 -20.02 -9.89
C TYR A 455 20.61 -19.25 -11.05
N GLY A 456 21.95 -19.19 -11.07
CA GLY A 456 22.74 -18.59 -12.14
C GLY A 456 23.56 -17.37 -11.73
N HIS A 457 24.63 -17.14 -12.50
CA HIS A 457 25.66 -16.14 -12.18
C HIS A 457 25.20 -14.69 -12.34
N GLN A 458 24.12 -14.43 -13.09
CA GLN A 458 23.51 -13.10 -13.19
C GLN A 458 23.12 -12.53 -11.82
N HIS A 459 22.87 -13.39 -10.84
CA HIS A 459 22.44 -12.99 -9.49
C HIS A 459 23.56 -12.38 -8.65
N LEU A 460 24.80 -12.33 -9.15
CA LEU A 460 25.81 -11.41 -8.60
C LEU A 460 25.33 -9.95 -8.64
N ILE A 461 24.65 -9.55 -9.72
CA ILE A 461 24.03 -8.23 -9.85
C ILE A 461 22.87 -8.08 -8.87
N THR A 462 22.08 -9.15 -8.67
CA THR A 462 21.02 -9.17 -7.66
C THR A 462 21.56 -8.89 -6.26
N PHE A 463 22.66 -9.53 -5.85
CA PHE A 463 23.28 -9.28 -4.55
C PHE A 463 23.82 -7.86 -4.40
N ALA A 464 24.43 -7.31 -5.45
CA ALA A 464 24.89 -5.92 -5.44
C ALA A 464 23.72 -4.94 -5.26
N ALA A 465 22.57 -5.22 -5.88
CA ALA A 465 21.34 -4.44 -5.71
C ALA A 465 20.76 -4.59 -4.29
N LEU A 466 20.66 -5.81 -3.76
CA LEU A 466 20.19 -6.07 -2.39
C LEU A 466 21.04 -5.37 -1.33
N GLU A 467 22.36 -5.36 -1.51
CA GLU A 467 23.29 -4.65 -0.63
C GLU A 467 23.10 -3.13 -0.71
N LYS A 468 22.95 -2.57 -1.91
CA LYS A 468 22.65 -1.14 -2.11
C LYS A 468 21.31 -0.73 -1.47
N MET A 469 20.33 -1.61 -1.47
CA MET A 469 19.03 -1.40 -0.83
C MET A 469 19.08 -1.54 0.69
N GLY A 470 20.12 -2.17 1.23
CA GLY A 470 20.24 -2.49 2.66
C GLY A 470 19.38 -3.67 3.10
N LEU A 471 18.91 -4.50 2.16
CA LEU A 471 18.17 -5.73 2.44
C LEU A 471 19.12 -6.85 2.91
N VAL A 472 20.22 -7.04 2.18
CA VAL A 472 21.28 -7.99 2.54
C VAL A 472 22.57 -7.21 2.73
N THR A 473 23.01 -7.04 3.97
CA THR A 473 24.22 -6.27 4.28
C THR A 473 25.32 -7.13 4.88
N THR A 474 26.56 -6.76 4.65
CA THR A 474 27.70 -7.39 5.34
C THR A 474 27.78 -6.87 6.77
N ARG A 475 27.81 -7.78 7.75
CA ARG A 475 27.96 -7.42 9.16
C ARG A 475 29.33 -6.81 9.40
N GLN A 476 29.36 -5.54 9.79
CA GLN A 476 30.60 -4.90 10.20
C GLN A 476 31.05 -5.43 11.57
N SER A 477 32.35 -5.67 11.72
CA SER A 477 32.94 -6.01 13.02
C SER A 477 32.66 -4.86 13.99
N ASN A 478 32.11 -5.14 15.18
CA ASN A 478 31.80 -4.12 16.19
C ASN A 478 33.00 -3.17 16.43
N THR A 479 32.97 -1.98 15.82
CA THR A 479 33.82 -0.84 16.21
C THR A 479 33.25 -0.10 17.43
N GLY A 480 32.26 -0.69 18.11
CA GLY A 480 31.56 -0.13 19.26
C GLY A 480 32.31 -0.16 20.60
N TYR A 481 33.57 -0.62 20.67
CA TYR A 481 34.34 -0.62 21.92
C TYR A 481 35.20 0.63 22.13
N LEU A 482 35.31 1.54 21.15
CA LEU A 482 36.16 2.74 21.26
C LEU A 482 35.39 4.05 21.51
N ASN A 483 34.07 4.03 21.63
CA ASN A 483 33.30 5.23 22.03
C ASN A 483 32.00 4.88 22.78
N PRO A 484 32.06 4.64 24.10
CA PRO A 484 30.85 4.50 24.93
C PRO A 484 30.12 5.84 25.18
N MET A 485 30.62 6.97 24.63
CA MET A 485 30.08 8.31 24.85
C MET A 485 29.53 8.99 23.58
N GLY A 486 29.57 8.32 22.43
CA GLY A 486 29.04 8.83 21.16
C GLY A 486 27.83 8.02 20.72
N GLY A 487 26.62 8.50 21.02
CA GLY A 487 25.33 7.87 20.69
C GLY A 487 24.99 7.81 19.19
N VAL A 488 25.94 7.45 18.34
CA VAL A 488 25.70 7.20 16.92
C VAL A 488 25.69 5.69 16.71
N ASN A 489 24.49 5.11 16.66
CA ASN A 489 24.30 3.72 16.31
C ASN A 489 25.00 3.40 14.98
N SER A 490 25.63 2.22 14.93
CA SER A 490 25.88 1.49 13.68
C SER A 490 24.59 1.59 12.84
N GLY A 491 24.64 2.06 11.58
CA GLY A 491 23.48 2.55 10.82
C GLY A 491 22.28 1.58 10.60
N ASN A 492 22.26 0.43 11.26
CA ASN A 492 21.21 -0.59 11.24
C ASN A 492 20.34 -0.56 12.51
N THR A 493 19.09 -0.98 12.39
CA THR A 493 18.18 -1.17 13.52
C THR A 493 18.65 -2.33 14.41
N ASP A 494 18.73 -2.11 15.72
CA ASP A 494 18.96 -3.18 16.70
C ASP A 494 17.67 -3.98 16.91
N TYR A 495 17.41 -4.93 15.99
CA TYR A 495 16.19 -5.73 15.98
C TYR A 495 15.95 -6.42 17.32
N ASN A 496 16.98 -6.99 17.94
CA ASN A 496 16.82 -7.75 19.18
C ASN A 496 16.41 -6.88 20.38
N ALA A 497 16.97 -5.68 20.49
CA ALA A 497 16.54 -4.75 21.53
C ALA A 497 15.13 -4.22 21.28
N VAL A 498 14.81 -3.88 20.04
CA VAL A 498 13.50 -3.38 19.64
C VAL A 498 12.45 -4.46 19.83
N ARG A 499 12.73 -5.72 19.43
CA ARG A 499 11.89 -6.91 19.63
C ARG A 499 11.47 -7.06 21.09
N LYS A 500 12.43 -6.98 22.01
CA LYS A 500 12.18 -7.12 23.45
C LYS A 500 11.36 -5.94 24.00
N THR A 501 11.72 -4.72 23.60
CA THR A 501 11.13 -3.49 24.16
C THR A 501 9.71 -3.25 23.66
N LEU A 502 9.48 -3.43 22.35
CA LEU A 502 8.18 -3.26 21.71
C LEU A 502 7.37 -4.55 21.61
N LYS A 503 7.84 -5.67 22.18
CA LYS A 503 7.15 -6.97 22.13
C LYS A 503 6.73 -7.33 20.70
N LEU A 504 7.72 -7.37 19.81
CA LEU A 504 7.50 -7.73 18.41
C LEU A 504 7.22 -9.23 18.21
N PHE A 505 7.49 -10.07 19.21
CA PHE A 505 7.16 -11.49 19.17
C PHE A 505 6.36 -11.87 20.42
N VAL A 506 5.25 -12.58 20.21
CA VAL A 506 4.31 -13.08 21.20
C VAL A 506 4.18 -14.57 20.98
N ASP A 507 4.57 -15.38 21.97
CA ASP A 507 4.66 -16.84 21.81
C ASP A 507 3.28 -17.51 21.66
N GLU A 508 2.28 -17.00 22.39
CA GLU A 508 0.91 -17.53 22.39
C GLU A 508 -0.04 -16.46 21.86
N VAL A 509 -0.57 -16.68 20.66
CA VAL A 509 -1.57 -15.80 20.03
C VAL A 509 -2.85 -16.58 19.84
N ASP A 510 -3.97 -15.98 20.24
CA ASP A 510 -5.30 -16.49 19.90
C ASP A 510 -5.70 -15.89 18.54
N GLU A 511 -5.72 -16.71 17.48
CA GLU A 511 -6.14 -16.24 16.17
C GLU A 511 -7.66 -16.11 16.01
N GLN A 512 -8.44 -16.73 16.88
CA GLN A 512 -9.90 -16.70 16.86
C GLN A 512 -10.45 -15.44 17.50
N GLU A 513 -9.88 -15.05 18.64
CA GLU A 513 -10.20 -13.81 19.36
C GLU A 513 -8.92 -13.01 19.61
N PRO A 514 -8.33 -12.38 18.56
CA PRO A 514 -7.05 -11.70 18.67
C PRO A 514 -7.12 -10.52 19.64
N THR A 515 -6.11 -10.42 20.50
CA THR A 515 -5.98 -9.33 21.48
C THR A 515 -4.84 -8.35 21.15
N ASP A 516 -3.95 -8.74 20.24
CA ASP A 516 -2.80 -7.97 19.80
C ASP A 516 -2.61 -8.08 18.30
N VAL A 517 -1.95 -7.07 17.70
CA VAL A 517 -1.66 -7.01 16.26
C VAL A 517 -0.76 -8.15 15.76
N SER A 518 -0.11 -8.92 16.66
CA SER A 518 0.70 -10.09 16.30
C SER A 518 -0.05 -11.22 15.59
N TYR A 519 -1.39 -11.22 15.64
CA TYR A 519 -2.22 -12.22 14.97
C TYR A 519 -2.05 -12.27 13.45
N VAL A 520 -1.67 -11.15 12.82
CA VAL A 520 -1.51 -11.07 11.36
C VAL A 520 -0.32 -11.88 10.82
N PHE A 521 0.61 -12.27 11.71
CA PHE A 521 1.72 -13.18 11.43
C PHE A 521 1.83 -14.33 12.46
N SER A 522 0.73 -14.68 13.15
CA SER A 522 0.69 -15.75 14.19
C SER A 522 1.88 -15.70 15.17
N GLY A 523 2.14 -14.51 15.74
CA GLY A 523 3.17 -14.32 16.76
C GLY A 523 4.02 -13.08 16.56
N TYR A 524 4.30 -12.71 15.32
CA TYR A 524 5.06 -11.49 15.02
C TYR A 524 4.16 -10.26 14.87
N ALA A 525 4.40 -9.22 15.68
CA ALA A 525 3.78 -7.91 15.55
C ALA A 525 4.65 -6.99 14.67
N PRO A 526 4.12 -6.46 13.55
CA PRO A 526 4.88 -5.55 12.68
C PRO A 526 5.49 -4.38 13.43
N LEU A 527 6.80 -4.17 13.26
CA LEU A 527 7.50 -3.04 13.89
C LEU A 527 6.88 -1.71 13.45
N SER A 528 6.57 -1.56 12.17
CA SER A 528 5.86 -0.40 11.62
C SER A 528 4.57 -0.06 12.38
N VAL A 529 3.73 -1.06 12.66
CA VAL A 529 2.45 -0.88 13.38
C VAL A 529 2.70 -0.65 14.87
N ARG A 530 3.69 -1.31 15.47
CA ARG A 530 4.13 -1.06 16.85
C ARG A 530 4.60 0.37 17.06
N LEU A 531 5.22 1.00 16.05
CA LEU A 531 5.55 2.43 16.09
C LEU A 531 4.31 3.31 16.06
N VAL A 532 3.27 2.94 15.31
CA VAL A 532 1.99 3.65 15.38
C VAL A 532 1.35 3.49 16.76
N GLN A 533 1.42 2.30 17.37
CA GLN A 533 0.97 2.06 18.75
C GLN A 533 1.76 2.88 19.79
N CYS A 534 3.04 3.17 19.55
CA CYS A 534 3.84 4.07 20.41
C CYS A 534 3.24 5.49 20.48
N VAL A 535 2.39 5.86 19.51
CA VAL A 535 1.67 7.14 19.49
C VAL A 535 0.23 6.95 20.00
N LEU A 536 -0.50 5.98 19.44
CA LEU A 536 -1.96 5.86 19.62
C LEU A 536 -2.39 4.95 20.79
N GLN A 537 -1.57 3.99 21.18
CA GLN A 537 -1.89 2.96 22.19
C GLN A 537 -0.77 2.79 23.24
N LYS A 538 -0.22 3.91 23.75
CA LYS A 538 0.89 3.93 24.73
C LYS A 538 0.66 3.04 25.95
N GLN A 539 -0.56 3.03 26.48
CA GLN A 539 -0.93 2.22 27.66
C GLN A 539 -0.87 0.72 27.38
N LEU A 540 -1.28 0.29 26.18
CA LEU A 540 -1.21 -1.11 25.76
C LEU A 540 0.25 -1.57 25.74
N LEU A 541 1.13 -0.83 25.06
CA LEU A 541 2.56 -1.17 24.99
C LEU A 541 3.25 -1.14 26.36
N ALA A 542 2.89 -0.20 27.23
CA ALA A 542 3.39 -0.18 28.61
C ALA A 542 2.99 -1.46 29.38
N ARG A 543 1.75 -1.95 29.19
CA ARG A 543 1.30 -3.21 29.80
C ARG A 543 2.01 -4.43 29.21
N LEU A 544 2.15 -4.49 27.88
CA LEU A 544 2.83 -5.59 27.20
C LEU A 544 4.31 -5.69 27.59
N SER A 545 4.99 -4.55 27.71
CA SER A 545 6.40 -4.51 28.13
C SER A 545 6.61 -4.89 29.60
N ASN A 546 5.64 -4.59 30.48
CA ASN A 546 5.77 -4.78 31.94
C ASN A 546 4.51 -5.38 32.61
N PRO A 547 4.21 -6.68 32.38
CA PRO A 547 2.99 -7.33 32.85
C PRO A 547 2.89 -7.51 34.38
N ARG A 548 4.01 -7.35 35.12
CA ARG A 548 4.04 -7.49 36.60
C ARG A 548 3.62 -6.23 37.36
N SER A 549 3.37 -5.11 36.67
CA SER A 549 2.95 -3.86 37.33
C SER A 549 1.45 -3.81 37.68
N SER A 550 0.67 -4.84 37.33
CA SER A 550 -0.78 -4.85 37.45
C SER A 550 -1.36 -5.77 38.54
N SER A 551 -0.55 -6.46 39.35
CA SER A 551 -1.05 -7.46 40.32
C SER A 551 -1.03 -7.02 41.80
N THR A 552 -1.11 -5.73 42.10
CA THR A 552 -1.51 -5.25 43.44
C THR A 552 -1.91 -3.78 43.39
N PRO A 553 -3.13 -3.38 43.82
CA PRO A 553 -3.41 -1.99 44.14
C PRO A 553 -2.75 -1.65 45.48
N ASN A 554 -1.41 -1.55 45.50
CA ASN A 554 -0.71 -1.15 46.71
C ASN A 554 -0.76 0.38 46.80
N ALA A 555 -1.59 0.88 47.72
CA ALA A 555 -1.91 2.29 47.93
C ALA A 555 -0.73 3.19 48.33
N ASN A 556 0.52 2.71 48.34
CA ASN A 556 1.70 3.44 48.83
C ASN A 556 2.97 3.31 47.98
N ALA A 557 2.90 2.81 46.73
CA ALA A 557 3.99 3.02 45.78
C ALA A 557 3.76 4.37 45.08
N SER A 558 4.70 5.31 45.26
CA SER A 558 4.64 6.68 44.75
C SER A 558 4.05 6.77 43.34
N VAL A 559 2.84 7.35 43.27
CA VAL A 559 2.01 7.65 42.10
C VAL A 559 2.63 8.74 41.21
N ALA A 560 3.96 8.75 41.07
CA ALA A 560 4.70 9.81 40.38
C ALA A 560 5.20 9.41 38.98
N SER A 561 5.25 8.12 38.62
CA SER A 561 5.81 7.68 37.32
C SER A 561 4.81 7.02 36.35
N ALA A 562 3.66 6.53 36.82
CA ALA A 562 2.67 5.86 35.95
C ALA A 562 1.50 6.76 35.50
N THR A 563 1.26 7.87 36.20
CA THR A 563 0.16 8.83 35.95
C THR A 563 0.59 10.03 35.08
N SER A 564 1.89 10.24 34.85
CA SER A 564 2.38 11.37 34.04
C SER A 564 2.37 11.13 32.53
N ASN A 565 2.24 9.88 32.07
CA ASN A 565 2.35 9.53 30.65
C ASN A 565 1.02 9.50 29.87
N THR A 566 -0.13 9.65 30.53
CA THR A 566 -1.45 9.60 29.87
C THR A 566 -1.80 10.84 29.04
N GLN A 567 -1.03 11.93 29.20
CA GLN A 567 -1.15 13.15 28.38
C GLN A 567 0.09 13.42 27.51
N ALA A 568 1.05 12.50 27.49
CA ALA A 568 2.30 12.69 26.78
C ALA A 568 2.07 12.47 25.28
N ALA A 569 1.94 13.55 24.51
CA ALA A 569 1.65 13.48 23.09
C ALA A 569 2.92 13.24 22.24
N GLY A 570 2.78 12.62 21.07
CA GLY A 570 3.88 12.30 20.15
C GLY A 570 4.67 11.08 20.60
N TRP A 571 6.00 11.10 20.44
CA TRP A 571 6.87 9.94 20.76
C TRP A 571 7.19 9.75 22.24
N LYS A 572 6.71 10.64 23.12
CA LYS A 572 7.03 10.64 24.54
C LYS A 572 6.81 9.28 25.22
N GLY A 573 7.82 8.81 25.94
CA GLY A 573 7.86 7.51 26.61
C GLY A 573 8.48 6.38 25.79
N PHE A 574 8.87 6.64 24.53
CA PHE A 574 9.45 5.66 23.62
C PHE A 574 10.71 6.18 22.90
N GLU A 575 11.27 7.32 23.32
CA GLU A 575 12.44 7.94 22.70
C GLU A 575 13.65 7.00 22.68
N ASP A 576 13.88 6.27 23.77
CA ASP A 576 15.02 5.35 23.91
C ASP A 576 14.97 4.20 22.90
N VAL A 577 13.78 3.66 22.62
CA VAL A 577 13.63 2.58 21.63
C VAL A 577 13.70 3.12 20.20
N LEU A 578 13.24 4.35 19.97
CA LEU A 578 13.37 5.01 18.67
C LEU A 578 14.83 5.27 18.30
N GLN A 579 15.70 5.54 19.29
CA GLN A 579 17.14 5.69 19.04
C GLN A 579 17.77 4.40 18.50
N ARG A 580 17.25 3.22 18.89
CA ARG A 580 17.73 1.90 18.45
C ARG A 580 17.24 1.49 17.06
N ILE A 581 16.34 2.27 16.47
CA ILE A 581 15.84 2.08 15.11
C ILE A 581 16.55 3.08 14.20
N LYS A 582 17.03 2.62 13.04
CA LYS A 582 17.74 3.49 12.10
C LYS A 582 16.87 4.63 11.58
N GLY A 583 17.53 5.64 11.01
CA GLY A 583 16.90 6.81 10.40
C GLY A 583 16.37 7.83 11.41
N ALA A 584 16.07 9.03 10.91
CA ALA A 584 15.64 10.16 11.73
C ALA A 584 14.28 9.95 12.42
N THR A 585 14.11 10.56 13.60
CA THR A 585 12.81 10.66 14.29
C THR A 585 12.26 12.08 14.09
N VAL A 586 10.99 12.20 13.71
CA VAL A 586 10.30 13.48 13.43
C VAL A 586 9.18 13.68 14.43
N ASP A 587 9.10 14.89 15.00
CA ASP A 587 8.02 15.31 15.89
C ASP A 587 7.78 16.82 15.77
N GLU A 588 7.02 17.21 14.75
CA GLU A 588 6.77 18.60 14.40
C GLU A 588 5.33 19.01 14.75
N VAL A 589 5.17 20.11 15.49
CA VAL A 589 3.86 20.64 15.87
C VAL A 589 3.53 21.86 15.01
N GLN A 590 2.44 21.79 14.25
CA GLN A 590 2.04 22.88 13.37
C GLN A 590 1.08 23.85 14.08
N LYS A 591 1.45 25.14 14.10
CA LYS A 591 0.59 26.24 14.56
C LYS A 591 0.03 26.99 13.35
N GLY A 592 -1.20 27.49 13.45
CA GLY A 592 -1.82 28.35 12.43
C GLY A 592 -1.19 29.73 12.37
N SER A 593 -1.38 30.45 11.26
CA SER A 593 -0.77 31.76 10.98
C SER A 593 -1.23 32.92 11.88
N SER A 594 -2.35 32.79 12.59
CA SER A 594 -2.81 33.75 13.59
C SER A 594 -3.36 33.05 14.84
N ALA A 595 -2.77 33.37 15.99
CA ALA A 595 -3.22 32.87 17.29
C ALA A 595 -4.66 33.31 17.61
N GLU A 596 -5.03 34.53 17.21
CA GLU A 596 -6.37 35.11 17.39
C GLU A 596 -7.42 34.42 16.51
N ALA A 597 -7.10 34.12 15.24
CA ALA A 597 -7.98 33.36 14.35
C ALA A 597 -8.19 31.92 14.84
N SER A 598 -7.16 31.32 15.44
CA SER A 598 -7.25 29.98 16.04
C SER A 598 -8.06 29.98 17.33
N ALA A 599 -7.92 31.01 18.18
CA ALA A 599 -8.66 31.16 19.42
C ALA A 599 -10.14 31.50 19.18
N ALA A 600 -10.44 32.43 18.26
CA ALA A 600 -11.80 32.82 17.89
C ALA A 600 -12.61 31.65 17.30
N ARG A 601 -11.95 30.72 16.58
CA ARG A 601 -12.60 29.50 16.09
C ARG A 601 -12.76 28.41 17.15
N GLN A 602 -11.83 28.30 18.10
CA GLN A 602 -12.02 27.42 19.26
C GLN A 602 -13.24 27.86 20.09
N THR A 603 -13.45 29.17 20.24
CA THR A 603 -14.61 29.72 20.96
C THR A 603 -15.93 29.58 20.17
N LEU A 604 -15.90 29.73 18.83
CA LEU A 604 -17.10 29.56 17.98
C LEU A 604 -17.61 28.12 17.90
N ARG A 605 -16.81 27.12 18.29
CA ARG A 605 -17.15 25.70 18.15
C ARG A 605 -17.71 25.06 19.43
N GLY A 606 -17.83 25.82 20.52
CA GLY A 606 -18.14 25.25 21.83
C GLY A 606 -16.99 24.38 22.34
N GLY A 607 -16.80 24.30 23.65
CA GLY A 607 -15.69 23.56 24.24
C GLY A 607 -15.56 22.12 23.72
N SER A 608 -14.32 21.73 23.41
CA SER A 608 -13.77 20.36 23.44
C SER A 608 -14.74 19.17 23.42
N GLY A 609 -14.68 18.33 22.37
CA GLY A 609 -14.69 16.87 22.58
C GLY A 609 -15.77 16.00 21.91
N GLY A 610 -16.56 16.50 20.96
CA GLY A 610 -17.68 15.73 20.39
C GLY A 610 -17.43 14.98 19.07
N GLY A 611 -16.52 15.46 18.21
CA GLY A 611 -16.34 14.93 16.86
C GLY A 611 -15.23 13.89 16.73
N THR A 612 -15.38 12.97 15.78
CA THR A 612 -14.40 11.94 15.45
C THR A 612 -13.07 12.56 15.01
N LYS A 613 -11.96 12.02 15.53
CA LYS A 613 -10.59 12.44 15.20
C LYS A 613 -9.93 11.43 14.29
N THR A 614 -9.28 11.90 13.22
CA THR A 614 -8.59 11.04 12.26
C THR A 614 -7.08 11.14 12.46
N THR A 615 -6.40 10.00 12.53
CA THR A 615 -4.94 9.92 12.36
C THR A 615 -4.63 9.36 10.98
N ILE A 616 -3.81 10.07 10.22
CA ILE A 616 -3.32 9.62 8.92
C ILE A 616 -2.01 8.86 9.15
N VAL A 617 -1.93 7.60 8.73
CA VAL A 617 -0.70 6.80 8.81
C VAL A 617 -0.15 6.65 7.38
N VAL A 618 1.02 7.23 7.13
CA VAL A 618 1.65 7.29 5.81
C VAL A 618 2.79 6.27 5.74
N PHE A 619 2.77 5.39 4.75
CA PHE A 619 3.87 4.47 4.44
C PHE A 619 4.61 4.93 3.17
N LEU A 620 5.91 5.18 3.30
CA LEU A 620 6.79 5.51 2.18
C LEU A 620 7.56 4.27 1.72
N GLY A 621 7.42 3.93 0.44
CA GLY A 621 7.99 2.69 -0.10
C GLY A 621 7.09 1.47 0.09
N GLY A 622 5.85 1.67 0.52
CA GLY A 622 4.80 0.66 0.46
C GLY A 622 4.38 0.04 1.79
N VAL A 623 3.18 -0.53 1.78
CA VAL A 623 2.52 -1.18 2.93
C VAL A 623 2.01 -2.56 2.51
N THR A 624 2.03 -3.52 3.43
CA THR A 624 1.48 -4.86 3.18
C THR A 624 0.02 -4.95 3.60
N PHE A 625 -0.72 -5.96 3.11
CA PHE A 625 -2.08 -6.22 3.57
C PHE A 625 -2.14 -6.64 5.04
N ALA A 626 -1.13 -7.36 5.54
CA ALA A 626 -1.02 -7.69 6.96
C ALA A 626 -0.86 -6.44 7.85
N GLU A 627 -0.10 -5.43 7.41
CA GLU A 627 0.00 -4.15 8.11
C GLU A 627 -1.31 -3.37 8.07
N VAL A 628 -2.01 -3.39 6.93
CA VAL A 628 -3.36 -2.80 6.81
C VAL A 628 -4.34 -3.45 7.78
N ALA A 629 -4.39 -4.79 7.83
CA ALA A 629 -5.24 -5.54 8.76
C ALA A 629 -4.93 -5.22 10.22
N ALA A 630 -3.64 -5.14 10.58
CA ALA A 630 -3.22 -4.77 11.93
C ALA A 630 -3.61 -3.32 12.31
N LEU A 631 -3.55 -2.38 11.36
CA LEU A 631 -3.99 -1.01 11.56
C LEU A 631 -5.52 -0.89 11.69
N ARG A 632 -6.29 -1.70 10.94
CA ARG A 632 -7.74 -1.82 11.07
C ARG A 632 -8.13 -2.36 12.45
N PHE A 633 -7.51 -3.45 12.87
CA PHE A 633 -7.68 -4.03 14.20
C PHE A 633 -7.38 -3.01 15.30
N MET A 634 -6.26 -2.27 15.20
CA MET A 634 -5.95 -1.18 16.12
C MET A 634 -7.02 -0.07 16.08
N GLY A 635 -7.53 0.28 14.91
CA GLY A 635 -8.60 1.26 14.72
C GLY A 635 -9.87 0.87 15.47
N GLU A 636 -10.28 -0.39 15.40
CA GLU A 636 -11.43 -0.93 16.15
C GLU A 636 -11.22 -0.79 17.67
N GLN A 637 -10.01 -1.08 18.16
CA GLN A 637 -9.68 -0.95 19.58
C GLN A 637 -9.65 0.50 20.09
N LEU A 638 -9.42 1.49 19.23
CA LEU A 638 -9.44 2.91 19.60
C LEU A 638 -10.87 3.45 19.79
N GLY A 639 -11.88 2.73 19.32
CA GLY A 639 -13.30 3.06 19.40
C GLY A 639 -13.75 4.13 18.40
N GLU A 640 -15.06 4.37 18.33
CA GLU A 640 -15.72 5.15 17.27
C GLU A 640 -15.26 6.61 17.14
N LYS A 641 -14.66 7.17 18.19
CA LYS A 641 -14.19 8.57 18.22
C LYS A 641 -12.83 8.78 17.57
N LYS A 642 -12.11 7.70 17.24
CA LYS A 642 -10.79 7.77 16.61
C LYS A 642 -10.78 6.90 15.35
N LYS A 643 -10.49 7.50 14.21
CA LYS A 643 -10.35 6.83 12.92
C LYS A 643 -8.89 6.82 12.48
N ILE A 644 -8.50 5.76 11.78
CA ILE A 644 -7.22 5.68 11.09
C ILE A 644 -7.50 5.74 9.59
N VAL A 645 -6.74 6.54 8.87
CA VAL A 645 -6.70 6.52 7.39
C VAL A 645 -5.27 6.21 6.99
N ILE A 646 -5.10 5.16 6.22
CA ILE A 646 -3.81 4.69 5.73
C ILE A 646 -3.54 5.37 4.39
N VAL A 647 -2.35 5.92 4.23
CA VAL A 647 -1.85 6.50 2.98
C VAL A 647 -0.57 5.77 2.61
N THR A 648 -0.41 5.36 1.37
CA THR A 648 0.81 4.67 0.94
C THR A 648 1.28 5.13 -0.44
N THR A 649 2.58 5.00 -0.71
CA THR A 649 3.09 5.11 -2.09
C THR A 649 2.55 4.00 -2.99
N GLY A 650 2.26 2.82 -2.43
CA GLY A 650 1.73 1.66 -3.14
C GLY A 650 1.57 0.44 -2.21
N MET A 651 0.90 -0.61 -2.68
CA MET A 651 0.92 -1.90 -1.98
C MET A 651 2.26 -2.61 -2.23
N LEU A 652 2.77 -3.32 -1.22
CA LEU A 652 4.04 -4.04 -1.28
C LEU A 652 3.86 -5.48 -0.78
N SER A 653 4.38 -6.44 -1.54
CA SER A 653 4.54 -7.84 -1.12
C SER A 653 6.02 -8.15 -0.88
N GLY A 654 6.30 -9.24 -0.16
CA GLY A 654 7.68 -9.68 0.09
C GLY A 654 8.43 -10.03 -1.19
N ASP A 655 7.74 -10.67 -2.13
CA ASP A 655 8.30 -10.99 -3.44
C ASP A 655 8.61 -9.71 -4.22
N ALA A 656 7.69 -8.74 -4.28
CA ALA A 656 7.94 -7.47 -4.94
C ALA A 656 9.14 -6.70 -4.35
N ALA A 657 9.36 -6.80 -3.03
CA ALA A 657 10.48 -6.15 -2.37
C ALA A 657 11.84 -6.72 -2.83
N VAL A 658 11.99 -8.04 -2.90
CA VAL A 658 13.25 -8.65 -3.34
C VAL A 658 13.39 -8.69 -4.86
N GLU A 659 12.29 -8.83 -5.60
CA GLU A 659 12.28 -8.79 -7.06
C GLU A 659 12.70 -7.43 -7.63
N ALA A 660 12.51 -6.35 -6.87
CA ALA A 660 13.02 -5.03 -7.22
C ALA A 660 14.55 -5.00 -7.38
N ALA A 661 15.27 -5.94 -6.74
CA ALA A 661 16.71 -6.12 -6.87
C ALA A 661 17.10 -7.21 -7.88
N MET A 662 16.17 -8.08 -8.30
CA MET A 662 16.49 -9.27 -9.08
C MET A 662 16.83 -8.94 -10.53
N GLU A 663 18.02 -9.39 -10.97
CA GLU A 663 18.37 -9.40 -12.39
C GLU A 663 17.51 -10.43 -13.14
N LYS A 664 16.75 -9.95 -14.13
CA LYS A 664 15.79 -10.75 -14.91
C LYS A 664 16.41 -11.36 -16.16
N ARG A 665 17.58 -10.87 -16.61
CA ARG A 665 18.29 -11.42 -17.77
C ARG A 665 19.02 -12.70 -17.37
N ALA A 666 18.88 -13.75 -18.17
CA ALA A 666 19.66 -14.98 -18.01
C ALA A 666 20.94 -14.91 -18.86
N TRP A 667 22.07 -15.35 -18.29
CA TRP A 667 23.32 -15.54 -19.04
C TRP A 667 23.39 -16.98 -19.57
N GLY A 668 22.59 -17.28 -20.60
CA GLY A 668 22.56 -18.59 -21.26
C GLY A 668 21.24 -18.83 -22.02
N ARG A 669 21.23 -19.73 -23.01
CA ARG A 669 19.97 -20.27 -23.54
C ARG A 669 19.40 -21.20 -22.48
N LYS A 670 18.18 -20.93 -22.01
CA LYS A 670 17.42 -21.85 -21.15
C LYS A 670 17.20 -23.18 -21.86
#